data_AF-A0A5C6UM03-F1
#
_entry.id   AF-A0A5C6UM03-F1
#
_cell.length_a   1.000
_cell.length_b   1.000
_cell.length_c   1.000
_cell.angle_alpha   90.00
_cell.angle_beta   90.00
_cell.angle_gamma   90.00
#
_symmetry.space_group_name_H-M   'P 1'
#
loop_
_entity.id
_entity.type
_entity.pdbx_description
1 polymer ?
#
loop_
_entity_poly.entity_id
_entity_poly.type
_entity_poly.pdbx_seq_one_letter_code
_entity_poly.pdbx_strand_id
1 'polypeptide(L)'
;MSLSRPILPHEVYRESVFLHRRKGNSRRCKQPPSGDDPRGPLFSARPGLRLAHHHRAHPGAGGLRRPARALKSLGGIRFQPHRPHRGLALRLPRPGGERMSPPIFSTHLDDGGVLHVRMDTPGSEVNIFSARAAEELIALMASVDPQTTRALVFKSAKTRSFINGAQLMLASAVQSPESIFEMTALLRRAYASVKRCPVPTIALVTGSCYGCGVEFSLNCDFRVATDSPDATFYMTEIADYLNTPAFGSTQRLPSMMGLERGLGFLLWGHRLWGKRALEYRLVDALLPLDGIDAALDALIQRILSDQLQPHVPQAEPTDRIARVTEETRALIAGLPDDYHRIYTRCLDLMVHAAHRGTHPPTEDDFRRELAAAGETLVERQAQAARSFLYLRQVAERVHVRRLPLRAPLQLTLQCGVDPHADAFFDELSARPLRHVRYQGVDADTSAPDAPLSLLHAATRDADESGAPPPLAMAIHGGAPPTALPDNEVFQLRRPLPRLTLEANERALPGTGTRPLLEVRLPSSCERAPGHLFEWLDACGFAVIFSRARGTFLSDRFLLATLAPSLAGLRTGLSPADVHATLRHIGMVPSPILSARQSFTPEALEDALTPFLPETWEGPVDQYLRDLLGDRPSAPGTPSEPLDAAIHLNLLAIILSARERGELAHPTVADVIARELLGYPVGRTSLCEHLTPAQLKTMLEQVDPLLLSASHIVLAQAFVEQARAFYV
;
A
#
# COMPACT_ATOMS: atom_id res chain seq x y z
N MET A 1 -21.26 -0.70 49.68
CA MET A 1 -21.89 -0.45 48.36
C MET A 1 -21.57 0.99 47.93
N SER A 2 -20.49 1.15 47.17
CA SER A 2 -20.12 2.37 46.44
C SER A 2 -19.12 1.91 45.39
N LEU A 3 -19.52 1.89 44.11
CA LEU A 3 -18.67 1.51 42.99
C LEU A 3 -18.10 2.81 42.39
N SER A 4 -16.80 2.99 42.58
CA SER A 4 -16.02 4.09 42.02
C SER A 4 -15.92 3.97 40.49
N ARG A 5 -16.28 5.02 39.76
CA ARG A 5 -16.07 5.14 38.31
C ARG A 5 -14.57 5.16 38.00
N PRO A 6 -14.06 4.45 36.98
CA PRO A 6 -12.68 4.59 36.54
C PRO A 6 -12.51 5.94 35.83
N ILE A 7 -11.49 6.70 36.26
CA ILE A 7 -11.08 7.97 35.66
C ILE A 7 -9.97 7.67 34.66
N LEU A 8 -10.25 7.81 33.36
CA LEU A 8 -9.23 7.79 32.31
C LEU A 8 -8.57 9.17 32.20
N PRO A 9 -7.23 9.32 32.28
CA PRO A 9 -6.56 10.62 32.28
C PRO A 9 -6.73 11.36 30.95
N HIS A 10 -7.23 12.59 31.01
CA HIS A 10 -7.76 13.34 29.88
C HIS A 10 -6.75 14.32 29.22
N GLU A 11 -5.50 14.38 29.69
CA GLU A 11 -4.59 15.51 29.38
C GLU A 11 -3.38 15.20 28.47
N VAL A 12 -3.18 13.96 28.01
CA VAL A 12 -2.05 13.63 27.11
C VAL A 12 -2.34 13.94 25.62
N TYR A 13 -3.56 14.41 25.30
CA TYR A 13 -4.15 14.26 23.96
C TYR A 13 -4.20 15.53 23.08
N ARG A 14 -3.25 16.46 23.22
CA ARG A 14 -3.18 17.66 22.34
C ARG A 14 -1.86 17.94 21.62
N GLU A 15 -0.76 17.23 21.89
CA GLU A 15 0.56 17.62 21.33
C GLU A 15 1.08 16.82 20.13
N SER A 16 0.40 15.78 19.65
CA SER A 16 0.93 14.95 18.55
C SER A 16 0.58 15.40 17.12
N VAL A 17 -0.10 16.53 16.92
CA VAL A 17 -0.39 17.08 15.57
C VAL A 17 -0.03 18.57 15.47
N PHE A 18 1.23 18.93 15.74
CA PHE A 18 1.83 20.20 15.31
C PHE A 18 3.33 20.04 15.03
N LEU A 19 3.67 19.18 14.07
CA LEU A 19 5.03 19.09 13.53
C LEU A 19 5.03 19.53 12.07
N HIS A 20 4.96 20.86 11.84
CA HIS A 20 5.63 21.59 10.75
C HIS A 20 5.23 23.08 10.80
N ARG A 21 5.92 23.87 11.64
CA ARG A 21 6.31 25.28 11.43
C ARG A 21 6.73 25.91 12.75
N ARG A 22 8.03 25.99 13.01
CA ARG A 22 8.65 27.09 13.74
C ARG A 22 10.15 27.13 13.43
N LYS A 23 10.51 27.90 12.42
CA LYS A 23 11.80 28.60 12.36
C LYS A 23 11.51 30.10 12.49
N GLY A 24 12.36 30.77 13.27
CA GLY A 24 12.07 31.99 14.00
C GLY A 24 11.76 33.23 13.17
N ASN A 25 11.02 34.15 13.79
CA ASN A 25 11.47 35.53 13.87
C ASN A 25 10.80 36.24 15.05
N SER A 26 11.62 36.79 15.94
CA SER A 26 11.26 37.54 17.12
C SER A 26 10.92 38.97 16.75
N ARG A 27 9.67 39.41 16.90
CA ARG A 27 9.36 40.84 17.13
C ARG A 27 8.15 41.00 18.07
N ARG A 28 8.40 41.74 19.16
CA ARG A 28 7.42 42.27 20.12
C ARG A 28 6.37 43.13 19.41
N CYS A 29 5.09 43.03 19.81
CA CYS A 29 4.32 44.17 20.33
C CYS A 29 2.85 43.81 20.69
N LYS A 30 2.50 44.12 21.95
CA LYS A 30 1.28 44.78 22.47
C LYS A 30 -0.12 44.20 22.19
N GLN A 31 -0.74 43.70 23.28
CA GLN A 31 -2.19 43.79 23.61
C GLN A 31 -2.66 45.26 23.63
N PRO A 32 -3.97 45.63 23.55
CA PRO A 32 -5.15 45.04 24.28
C PRO A 32 -6.51 45.21 23.53
N PRO A 33 -7.72 45.31 24.14
CA PRO A 33 -8.38 44.53 25.20
C PRO A 33 -9.80 43.98 24.83
N SER A 34 -10.37 43.29 25.82
CA SER A 34 -11.75 42.81 26.10
C SER A 34 -12.95 43.70 25.74
N GLY A 35 -14.09 43.06 25.47
CA GLY A 35 -15.44 43.63 25.54
C GLY A 35 -16.53 42.55 25.48
N ASP A 36 -17.38 42.52 26.50
CA ASP A 36 -18.50 41.61 26.75
C ASP A 36 -19.76 41.90 25.91
N ASP A 37 -20.67 40.91 25.93
CA ASP A 37 -22.14 41.01 26.00
C ASP A 37 -22.97 40.66 24.73
N PRO A 38 -24.21 40.13 24.86
CA PRO A 38 -24.65 38.91 24.20
C PRO A 38 -25.96 39.19 23.41
N ARG A 39 -26.54 38.15 22.80
CA ARG A 39 -27.98 37.94 22.51
C ARG A 39 -28.12 36.97 21.33
N GLY A 40 -28.68 35.79 21.57
CA GLY A 40 -29.43 35.05 20.53
C GLY A 40 -30.91 35.48 20.55
N PRO A 41 -31.86 34.71 19.99
CA PRO A 41 -31.85 33.89 18.76
C PRO A 41 -32.99 34.35 17.81
N LEU A 42 -33.25 33.66 16.68
CA LEU A 42 -34.59 33.27 16.17
C LEU A 42 -34.62 32.85 14.67
N PHE A 43 -35.15 31.64 14.46
CA PHE A 43 -35.92 31.05 13.34
C PHE A 43 -36.22 31.84 12.04
N SER A 44 -36.13 31.17 10.89
CA SER A 44 -37.32 30.63 10.17
C SER A 44 -36.95 30.06 8.78
N ALA A 45 -37.83 29.20 8.26
CA ALA A 45 -37.61 28.30 7.14
C ALA A 45 -38.50 28.60 5.91
N ARG A 46 -38.08 28.05 4.75
CA ARG A 46 -38.86 27.64 3.54
C ARG A 46 -39.37 28.74 2.56
N PRO A 47 -39.82 28.41 1.32
CA PRO A 47 -39.41 27.34 0.37
C PRO A 47 -39.42 27.74 -1.15
N GLY A 48 -38.91 26.84 -2.01
CA GLY A 48 -39.60 26.39 -3.24
C GLY A 48 -39.36 27.08 -4.59
N LEU A 49 -38.92 26.31 -5.61
CA LEU A 49 -39.44 26.40 -6.98
C LEU A 49 -39.15 25.12 -7.80
N ARG A 50 -40.18 24.64 -8.50
CA ARG A 50 -40.25 23.46 -9.37
C ARG A 50 -40.23 23.87 -10.86
N LEU A 51 -40.12 22.83 -11.71
CA LEU A 51 -40.52 22.68 -13.14
C LEU A 51 -39.42 23.00 -14.18
N ALA A 52 -39.22 22.25 -15.27
CA ALA A 52 -39.93 21.10 -15.86
C ALA A 52 -39.02 20.33 -16.84
N HIS A 53 -39.39 19.07 -17.14
CA HIS A 53 -38.90 18.25 -18.25
C HIS A 53 -39.52 18.66 -19.60
N HIS A 54 -38.79 18.50 -20.71
CA HIS A 54 -39.24 17.76 -21.91
C HIS A 54 -38.13 17.60 -22.99
N HIS A 55 -37.75 16.34 -23.26
CA HIS A 55 -37.63 15.67 -24.56
C HIS A 55 -37.32 16.47 -25.84
N ARG A 56 -36.26 16.12 -26.60
CA ARG A 56 -36.23 15.07 -27.68
C ARG A 56 -34.90 15.09 -28.47
N ALA A 57 -34.46 13.89 -28.85
CA ALA A 57 -33.34 13.59 -29.74
C ALA A 57 -33.69 13.80 -31.23
N HIS A 58 -32.68 14.00 -32.11
CA HIS A 58 -32.26 13.07 -33.20
C HIS A 58 -31.25 13.74 -34.20
N PRO A 59 -30.63 13.03 -35.18
CA PRO A 59 -29.18 12.80 -35.20
C PRO A 59 -28.44 13.23 -36.50
N GLY A 60 -27.12 13.01 -36.52
CA GLY A 60 -26.46 12.30 -37.64
C GLY A 60 -25.73 13.11 -38.72
N ALA A 61 -24.51 12.62 -39.02
CA ALA A 61 -23.68 12.80 -40.23
C ALA A 61 -23.13 14.21 -40.50
N GLY A 62 -21.91 14.43 -40.97
CA GLY A 62 -20.86 13.58 -41.50
C GLY A 62 -19.95 14.46 -42.38
N GLY A 63 -18.69 14.07 -42.56
CA GLY A 63 -17.91 14.48 -43.73
C GLY A 63 -17.09 15.77 -43.66
N LEU A 64 -15.79 15.58 -43.41
CA LEU A 64 -14.68 15.91 -44.32
C LEU A 64 -14.51 17.35 -44.87
N ARG A 65 -13.26 17.80 -44.70
CA ARG A 65 -12.41 18.68 -45.55
C ARG A 65 -12.17 20.13 -45.09
N ARG A 66 -10.91 20.35 -44.69
CA ARG A 66 -10.09 21.57 -44.91
C ARG A 66 -10.12 21.95 -46.42
N PRO A 67 -9.93 23.23 -46.85
CA PRO A 67 -8.74 24.01 -46.46
C PRO A 67 -8.84 25.56 -46.37
N ALA A 68 -7.88 26.10 -45.61
CA ALA A 68 -7.01 27.26 -45.87
C ALA A 68 -7.54 28.67 -46.22
N ARG A 69 -6.81 29.63 -45.61
CA ARG A 69 -6.51 31.03 -45.97
C ARG A 69 -7.43 32.16 -45.47
N ALA A 70 -6.90 32.82 -44.43
CA ALA A 70 -6.57 34.24 -44.36
C ALA A 70 -7.44 35.26 -45.13
N LEU A 71 -8.06 36.17 -44.37
CA LEU A 71 -8.39 37.52 -44.83
C LEU A 71 -8.20 38.52 -43.68
N LYS A 72 -7.37 39.52 -43.95
CA LYS A 72 -7.13 40.71 -43.13
C LYS A 72 -8.24 41.74 -43.35
N SER A 73 -8.57 42.42 -42.26
CA SER A 73 -8.96 43.85 -42.13
C SER A 73 -10.09 44.42 -42.99
N LEU A 74 -11.11 44.95 -42.29
CA LEU A 74 -11.82 46.23 -42.43
C LEU A 74 -12.78 46.24 -41.22
N GLY A 75 -12.81 47.20 -40.28
CA GLY A 75 -12.97 48.64 -40.48
C GLY A 75 -14.23 49.10 -39.73
N GLY A 76 -14.10 49.25 -38.39
CA GLY A 76 -14.83 50.14 -37.46
C GLY A 76 -16.35 50.38 -37.55
N ILE A 77 -17.06 50.06 -36.45
CA ILE A 77 -18.06 50.94 -35.82
C ILE A 77 -17.88 50.85 -34.29
N ARG A 78 -17.78 52.01 -33.62
CA ARG A 78 -17.64 52.16 -32.16
C ARG A 78 -19.01 52.05 -31.47
N PHE A 79 -19.09 51.29 -30.38
CA PHE A 79 -20.10 51.45 -29.32
C PHE A 79 -19.37 51.60 -27.97
N GLN A 80 -19.70 52.65 -27.21
CA GLN A 80 -19.19 52.88 -25.86
C GLN A 80 -19.83 51.88 -24.88
N PRO A 81 -19.06 51.28 -23.94
CA PRO A 81 -19.59 50.31 -22.99
C PRO A 81 -20.11 50.98 -21.70
N HIS A 82 -21.29 50.56 -21.26
CA HIS A 82 -21.78 50.76 -19.89
C HIS A 82 -20.94 49.95 -18.90
N ARG A 83 -20.63 50.56 -17.75
CA ARG A 83 -19.84 50.00 -16.64
C ARG A 83 -20.46 48.72 -16.07
N PRO A 84 -19.65 47.68 -15.77
CA PRO A 84 -20.01 46.68 -14.78
C PRO A 84 -19.29 46.90 -13.44
N HIS A 85 -19.93 46.37 -12.41
CA HIS A 85 -19.67 46.53 -10.99
C HIS A 85 -18.34 45.92 -10.51
N ARG A 86 -17.81 46.52 -9.43
CA ARG A 86 -16.60 46.12 -8.69
C ARG A 86 -16.73 44.69 -8.15
N GLY A 87 -16.01 43.75 -8.75
CA GLY A 87 -15.64 42.46 -8.17
C GLY A 87 -14.18 42.49 -7.68
N LEU A 88 -13.93 41.85 -6.54
CA LEU A 88 -12.65 41.75 -5.83
C LEU A 88 -11.52 41.24 -6.75
N ALA A 89 -10.63 42.13 -7.17
CA ALA A 89 -9.43 41.76 -7.93
C ALA A 89 -8.36 41.23 -6.97
N LEU A 90 -8.10 39.92 -7.03
CA LEU A 90 -6.87 39.31 -6.52
C LEU A 90 -5.67 39.99 -7.20
N ARG A 91 -4.88 40.74 -6.42
CA ARG A 91 -3.58 41.26 -6.87
C ARG A 91 -2.65 40.08 -7.10
N LEU A 92 -2.39 39.76 -8.37
CA LEU A 92 -1.29 38.89 -8.76
C LEU A 92 0.05 39.54 -8.33
N PRO A 93 1.01 38.79 -7.76
CA PRO A 93 2.33 39.33 -7.46
C PRO A 93 3.06 39.69 -8.77
N ARG A 94 3.86 40.77 -8.74
CA ARG A 94 4.79 41.13 -9.82
C ARG A 94 5.90 40.06 -9.95
N PRO A 95 6.45 39.83 -11.15
CA PRO A 95 7.53 38.88 -11.35
C PRO A 95 8.81 39.40 -10.71
N GLY A 96 9.11 38.91 -9.52
CA GLY A 96 10.38 39.08 -8.83
C GLY A 96 10.90 37.70 -8.45
N GLY A 97 11.87 37.19 -9.22
CA GLY A 97 12.77 36.10 -8.85
C GLY A 97 12.14 34.88 -8.17
N GLU A 98 11.17 34.22 -8.79
CA GLU A 98 10.87 32.83 -8.41
C GLU A 98 12.09 31.98 -8.76
N ARG A 99 12.76 31.42 -7.75
CA ARG A 99 13.73 30.35 -7.98
C ARG A 99 12.96 29.22 -8.66
N MET A 100 13.16 29.03 -9.96
CA MET A 100 12.57 27.90 -10.67
C MET A 100 12.98 26.61 -9.93
N SER A 101 12.00 25.81 -9.55
CA SER A 101 12.26 24.49 -8.97
C SER A 101 13.18 23.71 -9.92
N PRO A 102 14.19 22.98 -9.40
CA PRO A 102 15.15 22.27 -10.23
C PRO A 102 14.44 21.30 -11.20
N PRO A 103 15.02 21.03 -12.38
CA PRO A 103 14.44 20.11 -13.36
C PRO A 103 14.28 18.71 -12.76
N ILE A 104 13.24 18.00 -13.18
CA ILE A 104 12.98 16.62 -12.77
C ILE A 104 13.92 15.67 -13.51
N PHE A 105 14.23 15.95 -14.79
CA PHE A 105 15.17 15.18 -15.58
C PHE A 105 16.49 15.92 -15.77
N SER A 106 17.58 15.22 -15.52
CA SER A 106 18.93 15.64 -15.90
C SER A 106 19.49 14.67 -16.95
N THR A 107 20.28 15.19 -17.88
CA THR A 107 20.82 14.41 -19.01
C THR A 107 22.33 14.51 -19.09
N HIS A 108 22.96 13.43 -19.56
CA HIS A 108 24.38 13.37 -19.84
C HIS A 108 24.61 12.44 -21.05
N LEU A 109 25.12 12.98 -22.15
CA LEU A 109 25.57 12.20 -23.31
C LEU A 109 27.03 11.84 -23.08
N ASP A 110 27.36 10.55 -23.04
CA ASP A 110 28.75 10.10 -22.92
C ASP A 110 29.46 9.97 -24.27
N ASP A 111 30.77 9.74 -24.23
CA ASP A 111 31.62 9.59 -25.42
C ASP A 111 31.25 8.37 -26.28
N GLY A 112 30.50 7.41 -25.72
CA GLY A 112 29.96 6.25 -26.43
C GLY A 112 28.69 6.56 -27.21
N GLY A 113 28.15 7.78 -27.11
CA GLY A 113 26.88 8.20 -27.69
C GLY A 113 25.67 7.72 -26.90
N VAL A 114 25.82 7.36 -25.63
CA VAL A 114 24.70 6.94 -24.77
C VAL A 114 24.17 8.13 -23.99
N LEU A 115 22.88 8.41 -24.14
CA LEU A 115 22.20 9.46 -23.40
C LEU A 115 21.66 8.91 -22.06
N HIS A 116 22.31 9.27 -20.96
CA HIS A 116 21.87 8.95 -19.61
C HIS A 116 20.84 9.98 -19.14
N VAL A 117 19.62 9.54 -18.90
CA VAL A 117 18.51 10.35 -18.38
C VAL A 117 18.23 9.97 -16.93
N ARG A 118 18.50 10.89 -16.01
CA ARG A 118 18.30 10.71 -14.57
C ARG A 118 17.05 11.44 -14.09
N MET A 119 16.12 10.72 -13.50
CA MET A 119 14.94 11.29 -12.84
C MET A 119 15.20 11.56 -11.35
N ASP A 120 14.88 12.77 -10.90
CA ASP A 120 14.88 13.17 -9.50
C ASP A 120 13.68 14.09 -9.21
N THR A 121 12.67 13.58 -8.50
CA THR A 121 11.56 14.41 -8.03
C THR A 121 12.00 15.27 -6.83
N PRO A 122 12.06 16.61 -6.96
CA PRO A 122 12.55 17.46 -5.88
C PRO A 122 11.63 17.45 -4.67
N GLY A 123 12.20 17.34 -3.47
CA GLY A 123 11.45 17.37 -2.21
C GLY A 123 10.63 16.11 -1.91
N SER A 124 10.80 15.04 -2.69
CA SER A 124 10.17 13.74 -2.47
C SER A 124 11.21 12.66 -2.17
N GLU A 125 10.88 11.72 -1.27
CA GLU A 125 11.70 10.53 -1.00
C GLU A 125 11.69 9.53 -2.17
N VAL A 126 10.67 9.61 -3.04
CA VAL A 126 10.46 8.73 -4.18
C VAL A 126 10.26 9.52 -5.47
N ASN A 127 10.51 8.91 -6.62
CA ASN A 127 10.23 9.54 -7.91
C ASN A 127 8.75 9.42 -8.27
N ILE A 128 8.11 10.51 -8.67
CA ILE A 128 6.69 10.58 -8.99
C ILE A 128 6.52 11.08 -10.42
N PHE A 129 5.80 10.32 -11.25
CA PHE A 129 5.57 10.70 -12.64
C PHE A 129 4.42 11.72 -12.76
N SER A 130 4.73 12.98 -12.46
CA SER A 130 3.79 14.10 -12.46
C SER A 130 3.51 14.67 -13.87
N ALA A 131 2.53 15.56 -13.99
CA ALA A 131 2.30 16.34 -15.22
C ALA A 131 3.55 17.10 -15.67
N ARG A 132 4.27 17.72 -14.72
CA ARG A 132 5.55 18.39 -15.00
C ARG A 132 6.60 17.43 -15.54
N ALA A 133 6.71 16.23 -14.96
CA ALA A 133 7.62 15.20 -15.47
C ALA A 133 7.24 14.80 -16.91
N ALA A 134 5.95 14.66 -17.20
CA ALA A 134 5.49 14.35 -18.54
C ALA A 134 5.83 15.46 -19.57
N GLU A 135 5.69 16.74 -19.20
CA GLU A 135 6.10 17.88 -20.05
C GLU A 135 7.61 17.88 -20.33
N GLU A 136 8.42 17.78 -19.27
CA GLU A 136 9.88 17.75 -19.40
C GLU A 136 10.35 16.54 -20.24
N LEU A 137 9.73 15.37 -20.05
CA LEU A 137 10.06 14.18 -20.83
C LEU A 137 9.69 14.34 -22.31
N ILE A 138 8.52 14.88 -22.64
CA ILE A 138 8.13 15.12 -24.05
C ILE A 138 9.14 16.04 -24.74
N ALA A 139 9.57 17.11 -24.06
CA ALA A 139 10.57 18.04 -24.59
C ALA A 139 11.94 17.34 -24.77
N LEU A 140 12.36 16.54 -23.80
CA LEU A 140 13.58 15.74 -23.87
C LEU A 140 13.53 14.78 -25.06
N MET A 141 12.48 13.99 -25.19
CA MET A 141 12.35 13.01 -26.28
C MET A 141 12.34 13.69 -27.67
N ALA A 142 11.78 14.90 -27.79
CA ALA A 142 11.82 15.67 -29.03
C ALA A 142 13.22 16.20 -29.40
N SER A 143 14.13 16.27 -28.42
CA SER A 143 15.52 16.71 -28.62
C SER A 143 16.50 15.59 -28.94
N VAL A 144 16.07 14.32 -28.89
CA VAL A 144 16.94 13.17 -29.17
C VAL A 144 17.30 13.15 -30.65
N ASP A 145 18.59 13.33 -30.93
CA ASP A 145 19.15 13.25 -32.27
C ASP A 145 19.74 11.85 -32.52
N PRO A 146 19.16 11.03 -33.42
CA PRO A 146 19.65 9.68 -33.71
C PRO A 146 21.01 9.66 -34.43
N GLN A 147 21.53 10.81 -34.91
CA GLN A 147 22.87 10.87 -35.50
C GLN A 147 23.98 10.87 -34.44
N THR A 148 23.67 11.35 -33.24
CA THR A 148 24.63 11.51 -32.14
C THR A 148 24.32 10.58 -30.96
N THR A 149 23.05 10.23 -30.78
CA THR A 149 22.60 9.31 -29.72
C THR A 149 22.47 7.91 -30.29
N ARG A 150 23.14 6.93 -29.68
CA ARG A 150 23.09 5.51 -30.06
C ARG A 150 22.14 4.70 -29.18
N ALA A 151 22.00 5.08 -27.91
CA ALA A 151 21.06 4.47 -26.96
C ALA A 151 20.68 5.48 -25.89
N LEU A 152 19.57 5.25 -25.19
CA LEU A 152 19.10 6.10 -24.10
C LEU A 152 18.84 5.24 -22.85
N VAL A 153 19.43 5.62 -21.72
CA VAL A 153 19.25 4.94 -20.43
C VAL A 153 18.47 5.83 -19.47
N PHE A 154 17.25 5.42 -19.12
CA PHE A 154 16.50 5.99 -18.01
C PHE A 154 16.95 5.35 -16.70
N LYS A 155 17.38 6.16 -15.74
CA LYS A 155 17.73 5.73 -14.39
C LYS A 155 17.27 6.75 -13.35
N SER A 156 17.29 6.34 -12.09
CA SER A 156 16.95 7.23 -10.98
C SER A 156 18.19 7.86 -10.36
N ALA A 157 18.05 9.10 -9.89
CA ALA A 157 19.01 9.71 -8.98
C ALA A 157 18.79 9.28 -7.51
N LYS A 158 17.63 8.69 -7.21
CA LYS A 158 17.30 8.17 -5.88
C LYS A 158 17.76 6.72 -5.75
N THR A 159 18.34 6.39 -4.61
CA THR A 159 18.99 5.08 -4.38
C THR A 159 18.00 3.92 -4.28
N ARG A 160 16.78 4.16 -3.77
CA ARG A 160 15.78 3.12 -3.48
C ARG A 160 14.47 3.25 -4.26
N SER A 161 14.38 4.18 -5.22
CA SER A 161 13.18 4.40 -6.02
C SER A 161 13.57 4.62 -7.46
N PHE A 162 13.02 3.83 -8.38
CA PHE A 162 13.05 4.13 -9.81
C PHE A 162 11.96 5.14 -10.14
N ILE A 163 10.69 4.70 -10.13
CA ILE A 163 9.48 5.52 -10.27
C ILE A 163 8.38 4.85 -9.45
N ASN A 164 7.78 5.59 -8.52
CA ASN A 164 6.74 5.12 -7.60
C ASN A 164 5.48 5.98 -7.79
N GLY A 165 4.63 5.55 -8.72
CA GLY A 165 3.24 6.01 -8.83
C GLY A 165 3.01 7.40 -9.43
N ALA A 166 1.85 7.51 -10.07
CA ALA A 166 1.13 8.75 -10.42
C ALA A 166 -0.33 8.68 -9.92
N GLN A 167 -0.71 7.56 -9.30
CA GLN A 167 -2.09 7.17 -9.05
C GLN A 167 -2.80 8.09 -8.05
N LEU A 168 -2.13 8.53 -6.98
CA LEU A 168 -2.71 9.48 -6.04
C LEU A 168 -3.00 10.83 -6.70
N MET A 169 -2.13 11.27 -7.61
CA MET A 169 -2.33 12.51 -8.39
C MET A 169 -3.53 12.38 -9.33
N LEU A 170 -3.64 11.24 -10.03
CA LEU A 170 -4.78 10.97 -10.91
C LEU A 170 -6.08 10.88 -10.12
N ALA A 171 -6.06 10.22 -8.97
CA ALA A 171 -7.22 10.09 -8.09
C ALA A 171 -7.72 11.44 -7.55
N SER A 172 -6.83 12.41 -7.31
CA SER A 172 -7.23 13.77 -6.92
C SER A 172 -7.80 14.58 -8.10
N ALA A 173 -7.36 14.29 -9.34
CA ALA A 173 -7.74 15.05 -10.52
C ALA A 173 -9.01 14.52 -11.22
N VAL A 174 -9.23 13.21 -11.21
CA VAL A 174 -10.34 12.55 -11.90
C VAL A 174 -11.58 12.58 -11.02
N GLN A 175 -12.60 13.33 -11.45
CA GLN A 175 -13.85 13.54 -10.71
C GLN A 175 -15.05 12.83 -11.36
N SER A 176 -14.91 12.41 -12.61
CA SER A 176 -15.87 11.58 -13.34
C SER A 176 -15.15 10.54 -14.19
N PRO A 177 -15.80 9.42 -14.55
CA PRO A 177 -15.20 8.40 -15.41
C PRO A 177 -14.62 8.96 -16.72
N GLU A 178 -15.28 9.94 -17.33
CA GLU A 178 -14.89 10.52 -18.61
C GLU A 178 -13.69 11.46 -18.49
N SER A 179 -13.54 12.13 -17.34
CA SER A 179 -12.45 13.09 -17.12
C SER A 179 -11.06 12.45 -17.18
N ILE A 180 -10.96 11.12 -16.99
CA ILE A 180 -9.69 10.41 -17.04
C ILE A 180 -8.98 10.55 -18.39
N PHE A 181 -9.73 10.66 -19.50
CA PHE A 181 -9.16 10.81 -20.84
C PHE A 181 -8.32 12.08 -20.96
N GLU A 182 -8.89 13.20 -20.52
CA GLU A 182 -8.22 14.49 -20.55
C GLU A 182 -7.08 14.55 -19.52
N MET A 183 -7.33 14.06 -18.30
CA MET A 183 -6.36 14.13 -17.20
C MET A 183 -5.12 13.27 -17.43
N THR A 184 -5.24 12.14 -18.15
CA THR A 184 -4.12 11.25 -18.45
C THR A 184 -3.44 11.54 -19.79
N ALA A 185 -4.02 12.40 -20.64
CA ALA A 185 -3.55 12.64 -22.01
C ALA A 185 -2.08 13.07 -22.07
N LEU A 186 -1.64 13.91 -21.13
CA LEU A 186 -0.27 14.38 -21.07
C LEU A 186 0.72 13.25 -20.71
N LEU A 187 0.41 12.46 -19.70
CA LEU A 187 1.24 11.32 -19.26
C LEU A 187 1.32 10.26 -20.36
N ARG A 188 0.19 9.93 -21.00
CA ARG A 188 0.13 8.98 -22.12
C ARG A 188 0.97 9.45 -23.31
N ARG A 189 0.94 10.74 -23.65
CA ARG A 189 1.80 11.31 -24.70
C ARG A 189 3.27 11.18 -24.37
N ALA A 190 3.66 11.37 -23.11
CA ALA A 190 5.04 11.20 -22.67
C ALA A 190 5.49 9.75 -22.84
N TYR A 191 4.69 8.76 -22.43
CA TYR A 191 5.03 7.33 -22.61
C TYR A 191 5.09 6.94 -24.09
N ALA A 192 4.16 7.45 -24.91
CA ALA A 192 4.18 7.24 -26.34
C ALA A 192 5.42 7.85 -27.02
N SER A 193 5.97 8.95 -26.50
CA SER A 193 7.20 9.55 -27.01
C SER A 193 8.43 8.68 -26.73
N VAL A 194 8.48 8.03 -25.56
CA VAL A 194 9.52 7.03 -25.25
C VAL A 194 9.41 5.84 -26.19
N LYS A 195 8.20 5.29 -26.38
CA LYS A 195 8.00 4.11 -27.22
C LYS A 195 8.32 4.35 -28.70
N ARG A 196 8.29 5.61 -29.16
CA ARG A 196 8.60 6.02 -30.54
C ARG A 196 10.04 6.55 -30.69
N CYS A 197 10.88 6.41 -29.67
CA CYS A 197 12.27 6.84 -29.75
C CYS A 197 12.97 6.13 -30.92
N PRO A 198 13.74 6.84 -31.76
CA PRO A 198 14.41 6.24 -32.91
C PRO A 198 15.63 5.37 -32.53
N VAL A 199 16.03 5.38 -31.26
CA VAL A 199 17.20 4.65 -30.73
C VAL A 199 16.75 3.76 -29.57
N PRO A 200 17.46 2.65 -29.28
CA PRO A 200 17.11 1.76 -28.17
C PRO A 200 16.98 2.48 -26.83
N THR A 201 15.85 2.26 -26.15
CA THR A 201 15.56 2.81 -24.82
C THR A 201 15.68 1.74 -23.74
N ILE A 202 16.37 2.06 -22.65
CA ILE A 202 16.66 1.14 -21.55
C ILE A 202 16.14 1.75 -20.24
N ALA A 203 15.25 1.04 -19.54
CA ALA A 203 14.88 1.34 -18.16
C ALA A 203 15.83 0.58 -17.22
N LEU A 204 16.77 1.29 -16.58
CA LEU A 204 17.65 0.73 -15.56
C LEU A 204 17.04 0.91 -14.16
N VAL A 205 16.48 -0.18 -13.64
CA VAL A 205 15.75 -0.24 -12.38
C VAL A 205 16.71 -0.69 -11.26
N THR A 206 17.10 0.26 -10.42
CA THR A 206 17.99 0.04 -9.27
C THR A 206 17.27 0.11 -7.92
N GLY A 207 15.98 0.48 -7.95
CA GLY A 207 15.11 0.71 -6.80
C GLY A 207 13.66 0.40 -7.17
N SER A 208 12.71 0.69 -6.28
CA SER A 208 11.31 0.29 -6.48
C SER A 208 10.71 0.87 -7.76
N CYS A 209 10.02 0.04 -8.54
CA CYS A 209 9.39 0.35 -9.80
C CYS A 209 7.92 -0.05 -9.72
N TYR A 210 7.06 0.87 -9.28
CA TYR A 210 5.68 0.55 -8.86
C TYR A 210 4.62 1.27 -9.69
N GLY A 211 3.55 0.57 -10.03
CA GLY A 211 2.40 1.07 -10.78
C GLY A 211 2.81 1.74 -12.08
N CYS A 212 2.61 3.06 -12.19
CA CYS A 212 3.03 3.82 -13.37
C CYS A 212 4.54 3.70 -13.71
N GLY A 213 5.40 3.40 -12.73
CA GLY A 213 6.81 3.11 -12.98
C GLY A 213 7.02 1.84 -13.79
N VAL A 214 6.25 0.79 -13.49
CA VAL A 214 6.20 -0.42 -14.30
C VAL A 214 5.69 -0.07 -15.69
N GLU A 215 4.58 0.66 -15.80
CA GLU A 215 3.99 1.02 -17.09
C GLU A 215 4.93 1.91 -17.93
N PHE A 216 5.70 2.80 -17.31
CA PHE A 216 6.78 3.53 -17.97
C PHE A 216 7.85 2.57 -18.51
N SER A 217 8.31 1.62 -17.68
CA SER A 217 9.32 0.64 -18.08
C SER A 217 8.84 -0.29 -19.22
N LEU A 218 7.53 -0.58 -19.29
CA LEU A 218 6.90 -1.35 -20.38
C LEU A 218 6.85 -0.57 -21.70
N ASN A 219 7.07 0.76 -21.67
CA ASN A 219 7.21 1.58 -22.87
C ASN A 219 8.66 1.74 -23.34
N CYS A 220 9.65 1.32 -22.53
CA CYS A 220 11.04 1.18 -22.96
C CYS A 220 11.23 -0.13 -23.75
N ASP A 221 12.25 -0.18 -24.60
CA ASP A 221 12.56 -1.39 -25.38
C ASP A 221 13.14 -2.47 -24.46
N PHE A 222 14.10 -2.10 -23.63
CA PHE A 222 14.74 -2.97 -22.64
C PHE A 222 14.40 -2.54 -21.21
N ARG A 223 14.16 -3.52 -20.35
CA ARG A 223 14.05 -3.38 -18.90
C ARG A 223 15.22 -4.14 -18.29
N VAL A 224 16.08 -3.42 -17.56
CA VAL A 224 17.25 -3.98 -16.90
C VAL A 224 17.11 -3.69 -15.42
N ALA A 225 17.25 -4.70 -14.57
CA ALA A 225 17.25 -4.52 -13.14
C ALA A 225 18.61 -4.84 -12.55
N THR A 226 18.92 -4.29 -11.39
CA THR A 226 20.03 -4.81 -10.59
C THR A 226 19.62 -6.08 -9.86
N ASP A 227 20.56 -6.94 -9.52
CA ASP A 227 20.36 -8.08 -8.61
C ASP A 227 20.14 -7.68 -7.13
N SER A 228 20.09 -6.38 -6.85
CA SER A 228 19.69 -5.77 -5.58
C SER A 228 18.25 -6.12 -5.18
N PRO A 229 17.94 -6.27 -3.88
CA PRO A 229 16.56 -6.44 -3.42
C PRO A 229 15.72 -5.17 -3.58
N ASP A 230 16.36 -4.01 -3.70
CA ASP A 230 15.67 -2.73 -3.83
C ASP A 230 15.02 -2.61 -5.22
N ALA A 231 15.53 -3.35 -6.22
CA ALA A 231 14.99 -3.39 -7.56
C ALA A 231 13.73 -4.27 -7.62
N THR A 232 12.68 -3.80 -6.97
CA THR A 232 11.37 -4.45 -6.90
C THR A 232 10.39 -3.89 -7.92
N PHE A 233 9.49 -4.75 -8.39
CA PHE A 233 8.41 -4.44 -9.29
C PHE A 233 7.09 -4.83 -8.64
N TYR A 234 6.08 -3.96 -8.74
CA TYR A 234 4.77 -4.18 -8.13
C TYR A 234 3.69 -3.36 -8.83
N MET A 235 2.55 -3.98 -9.12
CA MET A 235 1.37 -3.29 -9.60
C MET A 235 0.44 -3.02 -8.42
N THR A 236 0.27 -1.75 -8.12
CA THR A 236 -0.47 -1.26 -6.94
C THR A 236 -1.97 -1.10 -7.21
N GLU A 237 -2.35 -1.01 -8.48
CA GLU A 237 -3.62 -0.49 -8.94
C GLU A 237 -4.81 -1.30 -8.42
N ILE A 238 -4.80 -2.61 -8.64
CA ILE A 238 -5.88 -3.48 -8.15
C ILE A 238 -5.65 -3.82 -6.67
N ALA A 239 -4.45 -4.30 -6.34
CA ALA A 239 -4.14 -4.86 -5.04
C ALA A 239 -4.25 -3.84 -3.89
N ASP A 240 -3.71 -2.62 -4.08
CA ASP A 240 -3.73 -1.58 -3.03
C ASP A 240 -4.85 -0.56 -3.20
N TYR A 241 -5.29 -0.29 -4.45
CA TYR A 241 -6.19 0.82 -4.75
C TYR A 241 -7.55 0.44 -5.32
N LEU A 242 -7.81 -0.85 -5.57
CA LEU A 242 -9.05 -1.33 -6.17
C LEU A 242 -9.42 -0.57 -7.45
N ASN A 243 -8.44 -0.30 -8.31
CA ASN A 243 -8.58 0.45 -9.54
C ASN A 243 -7.94 -0.27 -10.72
N THR A 244 -8.53 -0.17 -11.90
CA THR A 244 -7.93 -0.72 -13.13
C THR A 244 -6.76 0.18 -13.60
N PRO A 245 -5.64 -0.38 -14.09
CA PRO A 245 -4.54 0.42 -14.65
C PRO A 245 -4.95 1.26 -15.86
N ALA A 246 -4.16 2.29 -16.18
CA ALA A 246 -4.50 3.29 -17.19
C ALA A 246 -3.41 3.55 -18.24
N PHE A 247 -2.23 2.93 -18.13
CA PHE A 247 -1.08 3.21 -19.00
C PHE A 247 -0.56 1.97 -19.76
N GLY A 248 -1.42 0.97 -19.91
CA GLY A 248 -1.28 -0.12 -20.86
C GLY A 248 -0.66 -1.40 -20.32
N SER A 249 -0.61 -1.57 -19.00
CA SER A 249 -0.17 -2.82 -18.36
C SER A 249 -1.11 -3.98 -18.67
N THR A 250 -2.44 -3.80 -18.66
CA THR A 250 -3.39 -4.87 -19.02
C THR A 250 -3.20 -5.37 -20.45
N GLN A 251 -2.67 -4.50 -21.32
CA GLN A 251 -2.48 -4.77 -22.74
C GLN A 251 -1.13 -5.40 -23.08
N ARG A 252 -0.09 -5.14 -22.27
CA ARG A 252 1.29 -5.57 -22.53
C ARG A 252 1.71 -6.79 -21.73
N LEU A 253 1.25 -6.91 -20.48
CA LEU A 253 1.67 -8.00 -19.60
C LEU A 253 1.34 -9.40 -20.16
N PRO A 254 0.14 -9.67 -20.72
CA PRO A 254 -0.21 -11.01 -21.19
C PRO A 254 0.75 -11.55 -22.27
N SER A 255 1.11 -10.74 -23.26
CA SER A 255 2.04 -11.17 -24.32
C SER A 255 3.51 -11.13 -23.89
N MET A 256 3.84 -10.39 -22.83
CA MET A 256 5.21 -10.31 -22.30
C MET A 256 5.55 -11.51 -21.41
N MET A 257 4.69 -11.81 -20.42
CA MET A 257 4.96 -12.80 -19.38
C MET A 257 3.97 -13.96 -19.32
N GLY A 258 2.96 -13.98 -20.20
CA GLY A 258 1.83 -14.91 -20.14
C GLY A 258 0.71 -14.40 -19.22
N LEU A 259 -0.53 -14.77 -19.53
CA LEU A 259 -1.75 -14.34 -18.84
C LEU A 259 -1.72 -14.70 -17.36
N GLU A 260 -1.38 -15.93 -17.02
CA GLU A 260 -1.35 -16.44 -15.64
C GLU A 260 -0.38 -15.63 -14.74
N ARG A 261 0.86 -15.45 -15.21
CA ARG A 261 1.87 -14.67 -14.50
C ARG A 261 1.51 -13.19 -14.47
N GLY A 262 0.93 -12.67 -15.56
CA GLY A 262 0.44 -11.30 -15.65
C GLY A 262 -0.68 -11.03 -14.66
N LEU A 263 -1.64 -11.93 -14.51
CA LEU A 263 -2.72 -11.85 -13.52
C LEU A 263 -2.15 -11.92 -12.10
N GLY A 264 -1.20 -12.83 -11.85
CA GLY A 264 -0.40 -12.85 -10.61
C GLY A 264 0.19 -11.49 -10.27
N PHE A 265 0.91 -10.90 -11.21
CA PHE A 265 1.59 -9.63 -11.02
C PHE A 265 0.63 -8.43 -10.88
N LEU A 266 -0.41 -8.37 -11.70
CA LEU A 266 -1.32 -7.22 -11.81
C LEU A 266 -2.54 -7.31 -10.89
N LEU A 267 -3.28 -8.41 -11.01
CA LEU A 267 -4.56 -8.62 -10.34
C LEU A 267 -4.34 -8.98 -8.87
N TRP A 268 -3.33 -9.80 -8.62
CA TRP A 268 -3.05 -10.39 -7.32
C TRP A 268 -1.93 -9.69 -6.55
N GLY A 269 -1.22 -8.77 -7.21
CA GLY A 269 -0.19 -7.97 -6.56
C GLY A 269 1.08 -8.74 -6.21
N HIS A 270 1.42 -9.78 -6.96
CA HIS A 270 2.70 -10.47 -6.75
C HIS A 270 3.85 -9.48 -6.97
N ARG A 271 4.79 -9.42 -6.02
CA ARG A 271 6.01 -8.62 -6.16
C ARG A 271 7.06 -9.44 -6.90
N LEU A 272 7.81 -8.79 -7.79
CA LEU A 272 8.88 -9.41 -8.56
C LEU A 272 10.18 -8.64 -8.36
N TRP A 273 11.31 -9.35 -8.26
CA TRP A 273 12.66 -8.78 -8.23
C TRP A 273 13.66 -9.85 -8.65
N GLY A 274 14.91 -9.44 -8.85
CA GLY A 274 16.04 -10.35 -9.11
C GLY A 274 15.74 -11.42 -10.16
N LYS A 275 16.16 -12.66 -9.88
CA LYS A 275 16.01 -13.81 -10.81
C LYS A 275 14.56 -14.06 -11.21
N ARG A 276 13.60 -13.87 -10.30
CA ARG A 276 12.17 -14.08 -10.60
C ARG A 276 11.66 -13.09 -11.65
N ALA A 277 12.05 -11.82 -11.57
CA ALA A 277 11.66 -10.83 -12.58
C ALA A 277 12.19 -11.20 -13.99
N LEU A 278 13.39 -11.78 -14.05
CA LEU A 278 14.01 -12.26 -15.29
C LEU A 278 13.31 -13.53 -15.82
N GLU A 279 13.07 -14.52 -14.96
CA GLU A 279 12.34 -15.75 -15.29
C GLU A 279 10.90 -15.48 -15.77
N TYR A 280 10.28 -14.45 -15.21
CA TYR A 280 8.95 -13.99 -15.58
C TYR A 280 8.99 -13.07 -16.81
N ARG A 281 10.16 -12.80 -17.39
CA ARG A 281 10.37 -11.97 -18.58
C ARG A 281 9.92 -10.51 -18.41
N LEU A 282 9.74 -10.06 -17.16
CA LEU A 282 9.46 -8.65 -16.88
C LEU A 282 10.71 -7.80 -17.16
N VAL A 283 11.89 -8.34 -16.86
CA VAL A 283 13.19 -7.74 -17.21
C VAL A 283 13.93 -8.61 -18.23
N ASP A 284 14.74 -7.96 -19.05
CA ASP A 284 15.55 -8.57 -20.11
C ASP A 284 16.94 -8.99 -19.60
N ALA A 285 17.44 -8.31 -18.55
CA ALA A 285 18.72 -8.63 -17.93
C ALA A 285 18.80 -8.21 -16.46
N LEU A 286 19.70 -8.88 -15.73
CA LEU A 286 20.12 -8.49 -14.39
C LEU A 286 21.58 -8.04 -14.43
N LEU A 287 21.87 -6.90 -13.81
CA LEU A 287 23.23 -6.40 -13.62
C LEU A 287 23.67 -6.57 -12.17
N PRO A 288 24.94 -6.90 -11.93
CA PRO A 288 25.51 -6.81 -10.60
C PRO A 288 25.42 -5.36 -10.13
N LEU A 289 25.11 -5.19 -8.85
CA LEU A 289 25.06 -3.86 -8.28
C LEU A 289 26.46 -3.21 -8.19
N ASP A 290 27.44 -4.00 -7.77
CA ASP A 290 28.84 -3.55 -7.74
C ASP A 290 29.39 -3.53 -9.18
N GLY A 291 29.98 -2.40 -9.58
CA GLY A 291 30.47 -2.23 -10.95
C GLY A 291 29.36 -2.07 -12.00
N ILE A 292 28.18 -1.60 -11.59
CA ILE A 292 27.01 -1.43 -12.47
C ILE A 292 27.31 -0.66 -13.76
N ASP A 293 28.17 0.37 -13.72
CA ASP A 293 28.50 1.19 -14.89
C ASP A 293 29.20 0.34 -15.97
N ALA A 294 30.24 -0.42 -15.59
CA ALA A 294 30.94 -1.31 -16.53
C ALA A 294 30.03 -2.43 -17.06
N ALA A 295 29.17 -2.98 -16.21
CA ALA A 295 28.21 -4.01 -16.60
C ALA A 295 27.13 -3.47 -17.56
N LEU A 296 26.69 -2.23 -17.34
CA LEU A 296 25.75 -1.52 -18.21
C LEU A 296 26.38 -1.23 -19.57
N ASP A 297 27.62 -0.75 -19.61
CA ASP A 297 28.34 -0.49 -20.88
C ASP A 297 28.45 -1.75 -21.73
N ALA A 298 28.83 -2.88 -21.11
CA ALA A 298 28.90 -4.17 -21.79
C ALA A 298 27.52 -4.63 -22.30
N LEU A 299 26.46 -4.42 -21.51
CA LEU A 299 25.09 -4.73 -21.92
C LEU A 299 24.64 -3.85 -23.10
N ILE A 300 24.95 -2.56 -23.09
CA ILE A 300 24.64 -1.64 -24.18
C ILE A 300 25.35 -2.06 -25.45
N GLN A 301 26.63 -2.44 -25.39
CA GLN A 301 27.33 -2.94 -26.58
C GLN A 301 26.65 -4.18 -27.15
N ARG A 302 26.17 -5.10 -26.31
CA ARG A 302 25.40 -6.27 -26.76
C ARG A 302 24.08 -5.89 -27.42
N ILE A 303 23.39 -4.86 -26.92
CA ILE A 303 22.17 -4.33 -27.55
C ILE A 303 22.51 -3.73 -28.92
N LEU A 304 23.52 -2.87 -28.99
CA LEU A 304 23.92 -2.16 -30.20
C LEU A 304 24.50 -3.08 -31.28
N SER A 305 25.03 -4.23 -30.88
CA SER A 305 25.52 -5.28 -31.78
C SER A 305 24.51 -6.40 -32.02
N ASP A 306 23.24 -6.20 -31.66
CA ASP A 306 22.14 -7.17 -31.78
C ASP A 306 22.35 -8.53 -31.08
N GLN A 307 23.34 -8.64 -30.18
CA GLN A 307 23.61 -9.84 -29.36
C GLN A 307 22.65 -9.98 -28.16
N LEU A 308 21.97 -8.90 -27.78
CA LEU A 308 20.88 -8.91 -26.82
C LEU A 308 19.66 -8.26 -27.46
N GLN A 309 18.60 -9.05 -27.63
CA GLN A 309 17.30 -8.59 -28.11
C GLN A 309 16.31 -8.55 -26.95
N PRO A 310 15.33 -7.63 -26.96
CA PRO A 310 14.31 -7.60 -25.93
C PRO A 310 13.44 -8.85 -26.02
N HIS A 311 12.76 -9.20 -24.92
CA HIS A 311 11.82 -10.32 -24.90
C HIS A 311 10.76 -10.19 -26.00
N VAL A 312 10.73 -11.17 -26.90
CA VAL A 312 9.71 -11.22 -27.97
C VAL A 312 8.33 -11.54 -27.38
N PRO A 313 7.27 -10.82 -27.76
CA PRO A 313 5.90 -11.15 -27.37
C PRO A 313 5.56 -12.60 -27.72
N GLN A 314 4.91 -13.32 -26.79
CA GLN A 314 4.49 -14.70 -26.96
C GLN A 314 2.96 -14.78 -27.01
N ALA A 315 2.43 -15.59 -27.95
CA ALA A 315 1.03 -15.98 -27.95
C ALA A 315 0.85 -17.21 -27.05
N GLU A 316 -0.30 -17.29 -26.39
CA GLU A 316 -0.68 -18.47 -25.61
C GLU A 316 -1.77 -19.28 -26.32
N PRO A 317 -1.77 -20.61 -26.16
CA PRO A 317 -2.86 -21.46 -26.64
C PRO A 317 -4.22 -21.04 -26.07
N THR A 318 -5.25 -21.04 -26.91
CA THR A 318 -6.61 -20.63 -26.54
C THR A 318 -7.19 -21.46 -25.38
N ASP A 319 -6.89 -22.76 -25.32
CA ASP A 319 -7.29 -23.66 -24.24
C ASP A 319 -6.62 -23.30 -22.90
N ARG A 320 -5.35 -22.88 -22.93
CA ARG A 320 -4.67 -22.36 -21.73
C ARG A 320 -5.31 -21.07 -21.26
N ILE A 321 -5.59 -20.13 -22.17
CA ILE A 321 -6.27 -18.87 -21.84
C ILE A 321 -7.63 -19.15 -21.19
N ALA A 322 -8.42 -20.06 -21.76
CA ALA A 322 -9.73 -20.44 -21.23
C ALA A 322 -9.63 -21.03 -19.81
N ARG A 323 -8.68 -21.96 -19.59
CA ARG A 323 -8.46 -22.58 -18.28
C ARG A 323 -8.08 -21.55 -17.21
N VAL A 324 -7.08 -20.71 -17.49
CA VAL A 324 -6.61 -19.66 -16.56
C VAL A 324 -7.73 -18.65 -16.27
N THR A 325 -8.54 -18.33 -17.29
CA THR A 325 -9.70 -17.45 -17.12
C THR A 325 -10.71 -18.04 -16.14
N GLU A 326 -11.07 -19.31 -16.29
CA GLU A 326 -12.03 -19.99 -15.41
C GLU A 326 -11.52 -20.11 -13.97
N GLU A 327 -10.26 -20.53 -13.81
CA GLU A 327 -9.58 -20.57 -12.51
C GLU A 327 -9.59 -19.17 -11.84
N THR A 328 -9.31 -18.12 -12.61
CA THR A 328 -9.32 -16.74 -12.10
C THR A 328 -10.73 -16.27 -11.74
N ARG A 329 -11.76 -16.62 -12.53
CA ARG A 329 -13.16 -16.31 -12.18
C ARG A 329 -13.59 -16.99 -10.89
N ALA A 330 -13.19 -18.25 -10.67
CA ALA A 330 -13.45 -18.95 -9.43
C ALA A 330 -12.78 -18.28 -8.21
N LEU A 331 -11.55 -17.76 -8.39
CA LEU A 331 -10.87 -16.98 -7.35
C LEU A 331 -11.57 -15.65 -7.07
N ILE A 332 -11.98 -14.91 -8.11
CA ILE A 332 -12.76 -13.66 -7.97
C ILE A 332 -14.07 -13.93 -7.24
N ALA A 333 -14.76 -15.04 -7.56
CA ALA A 333 -15.99 -15.45 -6.88
C ALA A 333 -15.78 -15.79 -5.40
N GLY A 334 -14.53 -15.90 -4.91
CA GLY A 334 -14.19 -16.03 -3.50
C GLY A 334 -14.00 -14.69 -2.77
N LEU A 335 -13.88 -13.57 -3.50
CA LEU A 335 -13.70 -12.23 -2.94
C LEU A 335 -15.04 -11.64 -2.46
N PRO A 336 -15.00 -10.52 -1.69
CA PRO A 336 -16.18 -9.70 -1.43
C PRO A 336 -16.84 -9.20 -2.74
N ASP A 337 -18.17 -9.18 -2.78
CA ASP A 337 -18.96 -8.87 -3.98
C ASP A 337 -18.65 -7.50 -4.57
N ASP A 338 -18.40 -6.50 -3.71
CA ASP A 338 -18.03 -5.14 -4.10
C ASP A 338 -16.72 -5.09 -4.92
N TYR A 339 -15.89 -6.13 -4.88
CA TYR A 339 -14.62 -6.18 -5.62
C TYR A 339 -14.77 -6.87 -6.97
N HIS A 340 -15.80 -7.71 -7.15
CA HIS A 340 -15.94 -8.56 -8.34
C HIS A 340 -15.87 -7.77 -9.62
N ARG A 341 -16.52 -6.60 -9.67
CA ARG A 341 -16.53 -5.73 -10.85
C ARG A 341 -15.13 -5.30 -11.27
N ILE A 342 -14.33 -4.77 -10.35
CA ILE A 342 -12.98 -4.25 -10.63
C ILE A 342 -12.07 -5.39 -11.09
N TYR A 343 -12.10 -6.52 -10.38
CA TYR A 343 -11.28 -7.68 -10.71
C TYR A 343 -11.67 -8.30 -12.05
N THR A 344 -12.98 -8.47 -12.28
CA THR A 344 -13.51 -9.01 -13.54
C THR A 344 -13.18 -8.10 -14.72
N ARG A 345 -13.28 -6.77 -14.53
CA ARG A 345 -12.96 -5.81 -15.58
C ARG A 345 -11.49 -5.89 -15.98
N CYS A 346 -10.60 -6.01 -15.00
CA CYS A 346 -9.17 -6.19 -15.24
C CYS A 346 -8.87 -7.54 -15.93
N LEU A 347 -9.50 -8.63 -15.46
CA LEU A 347 -9.39 -9.95 -16.10
C LEU A 347 -9.82 -9.90 -17.57
N ASP A 348 -10.98 -9.34 -17.86
CA ASP A 348 -11.53 -9.27 -19.23
C ASP A 348 -10.60 -8.50 -20.17
N LEU A 349 -9.98 -7.41 -19.70
CA LEU A 349 -8.98 -6.64 -20.47
C LEU A 349 -7.73 -7.48 -20.78
N MET A 350 -7.24 -8.26 -19.81
CA MET A 350 -6.06 -9.11 -19.99
C MET A 350 -6.35 -10.34 -20.86
N VAL A 351 -7.53 -10.94 -20.74
CA VAL A 351 -7.98 -12.06 -21.60
C VAL A 351 -8.13 -11.60 -23.05
N HIS A 352 -8.75 -10.42 -23.26
CA HIS A 352 -8.81 -9.79 -24.58
C HIS A 352 -7.41 -9.57 -25.17
N ALA A 353 -6.49 -9.05 -24.37
CA ALA A 353 -5.10 -8.86 -24.76
C ALA A 353 -4.36 -10.19 -25.04
N ALA A 354 -4.66 -11.25 -24.30
CA ALA A 354 -4.08 -12.59 -24.52
C ALA A 354 -4.56 -13.21 -25.85
N HIS A 355 -5.85 -13.09 -26.16
CA HIS A 355 -6.40 -13.57 -27.44
C HIS A 355 -5.88 -12.83 -28.67
N ARG A 356 -5.41 -11.58 -28.50
CA ARG A 356 -4.70 -10.84 -29.55
C ARG A 356 -3.34 -11.46 -29.90
N GLY A 357 -2.77 -12.31 -29.03
CA GLY A 357 -1.50 -13.00 -29.27
C GLY A 357 -0.32 -12.04 -29.35
N THR A 358 0.47 -12.12 -30.42
CA THR A 358 1.67 -11.29 -30.62
C THR A 358 1.39 -9.95 -31.31
N HIS A 359 0.15 -9.69 -31.72
CA HIS A 359 -0.19 -8.41 -32.35
C HIS A 359 -0.06 -7.25 -31.35
N PRO A 360 0.51 -6.11 -31.75
CA PRO A 360 0.69 -4.97 -30.86
C PRO A 360 -0.67 -4.41 -30.41
N PRO A 361 -0.77 -3.86 -29.18
CA PRO A 361 -1.99 -3.18 -28.74
C PRO A 361 -2.39 -2.03 -29.66
N THR A 362 -3.68 -1.91 -29.92
CA THR A 362 -4.28 -0.83 -30.72
C THR A 362 -4.68 0.36 -29.84
N GLU A 363 -5.01 1.49 -30.47
CA GLU A 363 -5.57 2.63 -29.72
C GLU A 363 -6.94 2.30 -29.10
N ASP A 364 -7.71 1.37 -29.67
CA ASP A 364 -8.97 0.93 -29.06
C ASP A 364 -8.75 0.14 -27.77
N ASP A 365 -7.69 -0.66 -27.73
CA ASP A 365 -7.33 -1.42 -26.54
C ASP A 365 -6.96 -0.49 -25.38
N PHE A 366 -6.13 0.53 -25.65
CA PHE A 366 -5.82 1.55 -24.64
C PHE A 366 -7.04 2.38 -24.24
N ARG A 367 -7.98 2.64 -25.16
CA ARG A 367 -9.24 3.32 -24.85
C ARG A 367 -10.12 2.50 -23.90
N ARG A 368 -10.20 1.18 -24.10
CA ARG A 368 -10.97 0.27 -23.23
C ARG A 368 -10.39 0.20 -21.83
N GLU A 369 -9.07 0.04 -21.73
CA GLU A 369 -8.36 0.06 -20.45
C GLU A 369 -8.61 1.39 -19.72
N LEU A 370 -8.44 2.51 -20.43
CA LEU A 370 -8.63 3.83 -19.83
C LEU A 370 -10.07 4.10 -19.38
N ALA A 371 -11.06 3.64 -20.14
CA ALA A 371 -12.46 3.71 -19.72
C ALA A 371 -12.71 2.90 -18.43
N ALA A 372 -12.18 1.68 -18.35
CA ALA A 372 -12.25 0.86 -17.14
C ALA A 372 -11.58 1.53 -15.94
N ALA A 373 -10.42 2.14 -16.13
CA ALA A 373 -9.74 2.91 -15.10
C ALA A 373 -10.61 4.10 -14.63
N GLY A 374 -11.19 4.87 -15.54
CA GLY A 374 -12.07 5.99 -15.19
C GLY A 374 -13.28 5.56 -14.36
N GLU A 375 -13.94 4.48 -14.79
CA GLU A 375 -15.09 3.90 -14.10
C GLU A 375 -14.74 3.42 -12.69
N THR A 376 -13.63 2.69 -12.53
CA THR A 376 -13.23 2.10 -11.23
C THR A 376 -12.62 3.11 -10.27
N LEU A 377 -11.92 4.13 -10.78
CA LEU A 377 -11.22 5.12 -9.95
C LEU A 377 -12.15 5.94 -9.06
N VAL A 378 -13.36 6.24 -9.56
CA VAL A 378 -14.35 7.07 -8.86
C VAL A 378 -15.24 6.25 -7.91
N GLU A 379 -15.12 4.93 -7.87
CA GLU A 379 -15.92 4.09 -7.00
C GLU A 379 -15.54 4.27 -5.52
N ARG A 380 -16.52 4.03 -4.62
CA ARG A 380 -16.35 4.23 -3.17
C ARG A 380 -15.24 3.36 -2.60
N GLN A 381 -15.16 2.10 -3.03
CA GLN A 381 -14.12 1.16 -2.59
C GLN A 381 -12.71 1.61 -2.99
N ALA A 382 -12.55 2.17 -4.19
CA ALA A 382 -11.27 2.70 -4.66
C ALA A 382 -10.90 3.97 -3.88
N GLN A 383 -11.87 4.85 -3.58
CA GLN A 383 -11.68 6.00 -2.69
C GLN A 383 -11.24 5.56 -1.29
N ALA A 384 -11.92 4.56 -0.75
CA ALA A 384 -11.66 4.04 0.58
C ALA A 384 -10.26 3.43 0.71
N ALA A 385 -9.85 2.61 -0.26
CA ALA A 385 -8.53 2.01 -0.35
C ALA A 385 -7.41 3.08 -0.39
N ARG A 386 -7.62 4.17 -1.14
CA ARG A 386 -6.68 5.31 -1.17
C ARG A 386 -6.60 6.04 0.16
N SER A 387 -7.72 6.24 0.84
CA SER A 387 -7.73 6.86 2.18
C SER A 387 -6.91 6.04 3.19
N PHE A 388 -6.98 4.71 3.10
CA PHE A 388 -6.19 3.82 3.95
C PHE A 388 -4.67 4.03 3.79
N LEU A 389 -4.19 4.33 2.58
CA LEU A 389 -2.76 4.59 2.36
C LEU A 389 -2.25 5.73 3.25
N TYR A 390 -3.03 6.80 3.42
CA TYR A 390 -2.64 7.90 4.31
C TYR A 390 -2.61 7.46 5.78
N LEU A 391 -3.58 6.65 6.21
CA LEU A 391 -3.61 6.08 7.56
C LEU A 391 -2.37 5.20 7.82
N ARG A 392 -2.00 4.38 6.83
CA ARG A 392 -0.81 3.54 6.90
C ARG A 392 0.48 4.37 6.98
N GLN A 393 0.62 5.42 6.16
CA GLN A 393 1.77 6.33 6.26
C GLN A 393 1.86 7.02 7.63
N VAL A 394 0.73 7.30 8.28
CA VAL A 394 0.72 7.78 9.65
C VAL A 394 1.23 6.69 10.59
N ALA A 395 0.66 5.47 10.53
CA ALA A 395 1.05 4.33 11.38
C ALA A 395 2.56 4.05 11.32
N GLU A 396 3.13 4.01 10.11
CA GLU A 396 4.57 3.79 9.85
C GLU A 396 5.47 4.88 10.46
N ARG A 397 4.91 6.04 10.85
CA ARG A 397 5.66 7.17 11.43
C ARG A 397 5.47 7.36 12.93
N VAL A 398 4.42 6.79 13.55
CA VAL A 398 4.05 7.02 14.97
C VAL A 398 5.21 6.76 15.94
N HIS A 399 6.00 5.72 15.67
CA HIS A 399 7.07 5.24 16.55
C HIS A 399 8.45 5.26 15.92
N VAL A 400 8.59 5.94 14.79
CA VAL A 400 9.85 5.94 14.02
C VAL A 400 10.55 7.28 14.16
N ARG A 401 11.83 7.25 14.53
CA ARG A 401 12.71 8.42 14.54
C ARG A 401 13.55 8.42 13.27
N ARG A 402 13.13 9.20 12.26
CA ARG A 402 13.90 9.45 11.03
C ARG A 402 14.98 10.48 11.27
N LEU A 403 16.09 10.04 11.86
CA LEU A 403 17.36 10.78 11.80
C LEU A 403 18.29 10.06 10.82
N PRO A 404 19.06 10.79 10.00
CA PRO A 404 20.10 10.18 9.19
C PRO A 404 21.09 9.46 10.12
N LEU A 405 21.35 8.19 9.83
CA LEU A 405 22.38 7.45 10.54
C LEU A 405 23.73 8.05 10.18
N ARG A 406 24.52 8.38 11.21
CA ARG A 406 25.91 8.83 11.04
C ARG A 406 26.89 7.66 10.98
N ALA A 407 26.41 6.44 11.22
CA ALA A 407 27.18 5.22 11.26
C ALA A 407 26.28 4.02 10.90
N PRO A 408 26.86 2.87 10.49
CA PRO A 408 26.14 1.63 10.29
C PRO A 408 25.23 1.22 11.46
N LEU A 409 24.02 0.74 11.19
CA LEU A 409 23.16 0.12 12.21
C LEU A 409 23.64 -1.30 12.47
N GLN A 410 24.07 -1.60 13.69
CA GLN A 410 24.38 -2.96 14.11
C GLN A 410 23.17 -3.55 14.82
N LEU A 411 22.78 -4.76 14.44
CA LEU A 411 21.70 -5.54 15.03
C LEU A 411 22.28 -6.87 15.50
N THR A 412 21.80 -7.37 16.63
CA THR A 412 22.19 -8.65 17.19
C THR A 412 20.91 -9.45 17.41
N LEU A 413 20.72 -10.51 16.64
CA LEU A 413 19.53 -11.35 16.67
C LEU A 413 19.76 -12.54 17.58
N GLN A 414 18.96 -12.62 18.63
CA GLN A 414 18.81 -13.78 19.51
C GLN A 414 17.81 -14.73 18.84
N CYS A 415 18.32 -15.85 18.37
CA CYS A 415 17.48 -16.97 17.96
C CYS A 415 16.92 -17.63 19.23
N GLY A 416 15.63 -17.93 19.23
CA GLY A 416 15.00 -18.69 20.31
C GLY A 416 15.04 -20.19 20.01
N VAL A 417 14.56 -21.01 20.95
CA VAL A 417 14.42 -22.48 20.80
C VAL A 417 13.28 -22.87 19.82
N ASP A 418 12.68 -21.90 19.14
CA ASP A 418 11.53 -22.07 18.25
C ASP A 418 11.99 -22.25 16.79
N PRO A 419 11.79 -23.42 16.16
CA PRO A 419 12.17 -23.67 14.77
C PRO A 419 11.55 -22.68 13.77
N HIS A 420 10.43 -22.05 14.13
CA HIS A 420 9.80 -21.02 13.32
C HIS A 420 10.55 -19.69 13.36
N ALA A 421 11.26 -19.39 14.44
CA ALA A 421 12.12 -18.22 14.55
C ALA A 421 13.38 -18.39 13.69
N ASP A 422 13.99 -19.58 13.71
CA ASP A 422 15.18 -19.90 12.91
C ASP A 422 14.90 -19.82 11.40
N ALA A 423 13.81 -20.43 10.94
CA ALA A 423 13.42 -20.37 9.53
C ALA A 423 13.13 -18.92 9.07
N PHE A 424 12.56 -18.10 9.96
CA PHE A 424 12.32 -16.68 9.66
C PHE A 424 13.63 -15.89 9.62
N PHE A 425 14.60 -16.22 10.48
CA PHE A 425 15.93 -15.65 10.43
C PHE A 425 16.65 -16.00 9.12
N ASP A 426 16.63 -17.26 8.70
CA ASP A 426 17.21 -17.72 7.44
C ASP A 426 16.62 -16.94 6.25
N GLU A 427 15.31 -16.71 6.27
CA GLU A 427 14.65 -15.89 5.26
C GLU A 427 15.10 -14.42 5.28
N LEU A 428 15.18 -13.80 6.46
CA LEU A 428 15.68 -12.42 6.59
C LEU A 428 17.12 -12.32 6.09
N SER A 429 17.95 -13.33 6.37
CA SER A 429 19.37 -13.35 6.01
C SER A 429 19.63 -13.67 4.52
N ALA A 430 18.75 -14.46 3.89
CA ALA A 430 18.83 -14.82 2.49
C ALA A 430 18.45 -13.67 1.55
N ARG A 431 17.86 -12.58 2.05
CA ARG A 431 17.58 -11.38 1.26
C ARG A 431 18.85 -10.55 1.18
N PRO A 432 19.56 -10.53 0.03
CA PRO A 432 20.72 -9.65 -0.12
C PRO A 432 20.20 -8.25 0.11
N LEU A 433 20.75 -7.46 1.03
CA LEU A 433 20.39 -6.05 1.21
C LEU A 433 21.64 -5.23 1.01
N ARG A 434 21.50 -4.10 0.33
CA ARG A 434 22.61 -3.16 0.19
C ARG A 434 23.14 -2.88 1.59
N HIS A 435 24.45 -3.07 1.71
CA HIS A 435 25.21 -2.71 2.90
C HIS A 435 24.94 -3.54 4.16
N VAL A 436 24.13 -4.61 4.14
CA VAL A 436 24.01 -5.50 5.31
C VAL A 436 25.10 -6.57 5.27
N ARG A 437 25.96 -6.65 6.31
CA ARG A 437 26.93 -7.73 6.52
C ARG A 437 26.48 -8.62 7.67
N TYR A 438 26.69 -9.91 7.53
CA TYR A 438 26.47 -10.89 8.59
C TYR A 438 27.80 -11.14 9.30
N GLN A 439 27.78 -11.19 10.62
CA GLN A 439 28.87 -11.73 11.41
C GLN A 439 28.35 -12.99 12.10
N GLY A 440 28.68 -14.14 11.51
CA GLY A 440 28.48 -15.44 12.14
C GLY A 440 29.34 -15.52 13.39
N VAL A 441 28.75 -15.94 14.52
CA VAL A 441 29.55 -16.45 15.62
C VAL A 441 30.02 -17.82 15.17
N ASP A 442 31.34 -18.03 15.08
CA ASP A 442 31.92 -19.31 14.67
C ASP A 442 31.29 -20.46 15.48
N ALA A 443 30.92 -21.53 14.78
CA ALA A 443 30.15 -22.66 15.26
C ALA A 443 30.91 -23.58 16.25
N ASP A 444 31.91 -23.08 16.97
CA ASP A 444 32.78 -23.86 17.86
C ASP A 444 32.70 -23.46 19.34
N THR A 445 31.60 -22.82 19.75
CA THR A 445 31.28 -22.64 21.17
C THR A 445 29.97 -23.31 21.52
N SER A 446 30.01 -24.12 22.57
CA SER A 446 28.95 -24.97 23.13
C SER A 446 27.74 -24.22 23.71
N ALA A 447 27.26 -23.17 23.04
CA ALA A 447 26.10 -22.39 23.42
C ALA A 447 25.15 -22.25 22.21
N PRO A 448 24.09 -23.08 22.11
CA PRO A 448 23.08 -22.97 21.05
C PRO A 448 22.30 -21.63 21.08
N ASP A 449 22.52 -20.78 22.09
CA ASP A 449 21.86 -19.48 22.29
C ASP A 449 22.73 -18.26 21.88
N ALA A 450 23.85 -18.46 21.16
CA ALA A 450 24.73 -17.34 20.79
C ALA A 450 24.11 -16.46 19.69
N PRO A 451 23.97 -15.14 19.90
CA PRO A 451 23.25 -14.28 18.95
C PRO A 451 24.07 -13.94 17.70
N LEU A 452 23.42 -13.93 16.54
CA LEU A 452 23.98 -13.57 15.24
C LEU A 452 23.96 -12.05 15.02
N SER A 453 25.03 -11.46 14.49
CA SER A 453 25.08 -10.01 14.27
C SER A 453 24.83 -9.63 12.80
N LEU A 454 23.89 -8.73 12.56
CA LEU A 454 23.67 -8.04 11.27
C LEU A 454 24.25 -6.63 11.35
N LEU A 455 24.97 -6.18 10.31
CA LEU A 455 25.58 -4.86 10.23
C LEU A 455 25.09 -4.15 8.98
N HIS A 456 24.17 -3.20 9.09
CA HIS A 456 23.75 -2.36 7.97
C HIS A 456 24.65 -1.12 7.81
N ALA A 457 25.50 -1.07 6.79
CA ALA A 457 26.40 0.05 6.51
C ALA A 457 25.70 1.22 5.80
N ALA A 458 25.98 2.44 6.24
CA ALA A 458 25.54 3.64 5.53
C ALA A 458 26.33 3.81 4.22
N THR A 459 25.70 4.40 3.19
CA THR A 459 26.44 4.92 2.02
C THR A 459 27.37 6.04 2.50
N ARG A 460 28.67 5.91 2.20
CA ARG A 460 29.75 6.75 2.71
C ARG A 460 29.54 8.24 2.41
N ASP A 461 29.42 9.03 3.47
CA ASP A 461 30.28 10.19 3.69
C ASP A 461 31.02 9.96 5.01
N ALA A 462 32.30 10.33 5.05
CA ALA A 462 33.28 9.86 6.03
C ALA A 462 33.05 10.34 7.48
N ASP A 463 33.63 9.57 8.39
CA ASP A 463 33.50 9.51 9.86
C ASP A 463 33.53 10.82 10.68
N GLU A 464 32.83 10.76 11.82
CA GLU A 464 33.48 10.90 13.15
C GLU A 464 32.63 10.17 14.25
N SER A 465 33.00 8.92 14.53
CA SER A 465 32.95 8.11 15.77
C SER A 465 31.72 8.08 16.72
N GLY A 466 30.52 8.44 16.27
CA GLY A 466 29.27 8.31 17.06
C GLY A 466 28.43 7.04 16.76
N ALA A 467 29.03 5.85 16.68
CA ALA A 467 28.29 4.63 16.32
C ALA A 467 27.22 4.28 17.37
N PRO A 468 25.95 4.07 16.99
CA PRO A 468 24.93 3.63 17.92
C PRO A 468 25.28 2.23 18.45
N PRO A 469 24.96 1.92 19.72
CA PRO A 469 25.15 0.57 20.26
C PRO A 469 24.36 -0.46 19.43
N PRO A 470 24.83 -1.72 19.37
CA PRO A 470 24.10 -2.78 18.68
C PRO A 470 22.70 -2.95 19.28
N LEU A 471 21.70 -3.09 18.42
CA LEU A 471 20.33 -3.34 18.86
C LEU A 471 20.12 -4.84 19.01
N ALA A 472 19.79 -5.29 20.21
CA ALA A 472 19.41 -6.68 20.44
C ALA A 472 17.95 -6.92 20.01
N MET A 473 17.70 -8.02 19.32
CA MET A 473 16.39 -8.41 18.80
C MET A 473 16.11 -9.89 19.11
N ALA A 474 14.89 -10.25 19.48
CA ALA A 474 14.45 -11.62 19.69
C ALA A 474 13.20 -11.91 18.83
N ILE A 475 13.16 -13.08 18.17
CA ILE A 475 12.10 -13.45 17.22
C ILE A 475 11.14 -14.46 17.87
N HIS A 476 9.84 -14.27 17.66
CA HIS A 476 8.75 -15.13 18.15
C HIS A 476 7.95 -15.70 16.97
N GLY A 477 8.04 -17.01 16.73
CA GLY A 477 7.41 -17.70 15.60
C GLY A 477 6.16 -18.50 15.95
N GLY A 478 6.10 -19.07 17.15
CA GLY A 478 5.07 -19.98 17.63
C GLY A 478 3.78 -19.32 18.10
N ALA A 479 3.02 -20.06 18.92
CA ALA A 479 1.76 -19.58 19.51
C ALA A 479 1.95 -18.25 20.27
N PRO A 480 0.88 -17.43 20.37
CA PRO A 480 0.95 -16.18 21.11
C PRO A 480 1.54 -16.38 22.51
N PRO A 481 2.63 -15.67 22.88
CA PRO A 481 3.21 -15.82 24.19
C PRO A 481 2.25 -15.31 25.26
N THR A 482 2.20 -16.00 26.40
CA THR A 482 1.42 -15.56 27.57
C THR A 482 2.04 -14.36 28.28
N ALA A 483 3.37 -14.24 28.22
CA ALA A 483 4.12 -13.08 28.71
C ALA A 483 5.37 -12.79 27.86
N LEU A 484 5.50 -11.54 27.43
CA LEU A 484 6.66 -11.00 26.75
C LEU A 484 7.68 -10.51 27.79
N PRO A 485 8.98 -10.82 27.61
CA PRO A 485 10.00 -10.43 28.56
C PRO A 485 10.15 -8.91 28.59
N ASP A 486 10.18 -8.32 29.79
CA ASP A 486 10.43 -6.89 29.95
C ASP A 486 11.94 -6.63 30.05
N ASN A 487 12.61 -6.60 28.90
CA ASN A 487 14.06 -6.44 28.78
C ASN A 487 14.42 -5.38 27.73
N GLU A 488 15.73 -5.12 27.58
CA GLU A 488 16.29 -4.15 26.65
C GLU A 488 16.34 -4.65 25.18
N VAL A 489 15.57 -5.68 24.85
CA VAL A 489 15.60 -6.38 23.56
C VAL A 489 14.32 -6.11 22.77
N PHE A 490 14.45 -5.74 21.50
CA PHE A 490 13.31 -5.61 20.58
C PHE A 490 12.68 -6.98 20.36
N GLN A 491 11.37 -7.12 20.60
CA GLN A 491 10.68 -8.40 20.39
C GLN A 491 9.95 -8.35 19.05
N LEU A 492 10.27 -9.28 18.16
CA LEU A 492 9.70 -9.36 16.81
C LEU A 492 8.72 -10.51 16.74
N ARG A 493 7.48 -10.21 16.34
CA ARG A 493 6.48 -11.24 16.04
C ARG A 493 6.57 -11.63 14.57
N ARG A 494 6.93 -12.88 14.28
CA ARG A 494 6.94 -13.41 12.92
C ARG A 494 5.55 -13.21 12.25
N PRO A 495 5.49 -12.83 10.97
CA PRO A 495 4.23 -12.74 10.24
C PRO A 495 3.44 -14.06 10.21
N LEU A 496 2.11 -13.99 10.34
CA LEU A 496 1.19 -15.12 10.19
C LEU A 496 0.77 -15.21 8.72
N PRO A 497 1.48 -15.97 7.88
CA PRO A 497 1.13 -17.36 7.55
C PRO A 497 2.38 -18.27 7.47
N ARG A 498 2.19 -19.60 7.45
CA ARG A 498 3.27 -20.62 7.38
C ARG A 498 4.17 -20.60 6.14
N LEU A 499 4.06 -19.56 5.33
CA LEU A 499 4.70 -19.42 4.05
C LEU A 499 5.80 -18.39 4.20
N THR A 500 7.00 -18.75 3.75
CA THR A 500 8.07 -17.78 3.50
C THR A 500 7.49 -16.56 2.79
N LEU A 501 8.08 -15.39 2.92
CA LEU A 501 7.72 -14.20 2.14
C LEU A 501 7.66 -14.52 0.63
N GLU A 502 8.51 -15.42 0.12
CA GLU A 502 8.41 -15.98 -1.24
C GLU A 502 7.09 -16.72 -1.50
N ALA A 503 6.63 -17.51 -0.53
CA ALA A 503 5.38 -18.23 -0.63
C ALA A 503 4.16 -17.35 -0.30
N ASN A 504 4.31 -16.28 0.48
CA ASN A 504 3.31 -15.22 0.67
C ASN A 504 3.05 -14.46 -0.64
N GLU A 505 4.11 -14.16 -1.40
CA GLU A 505 4.00 -13.62 -2.76
C GLU A 505 3.37 -14.61 -3.76
N ARG A 506 3.19 -15.87 -3.37
CA ARG A 506 2.49 -16.90 -4.14
C ARG A 506 1.14 -17.26 -3.54
N ALA A 507 0.83 -16.79 -2.33
CA ALA A 507 -0.30 -17.26 -1.55
C ALA A 507 -1.40 -16.22 -1.47
N LEU A 508 -2.56 -16.70 -1.89
CA LEU A 508 -3.85 -16.05 -1.91
C LEU A 508 -3.93 -14.79 -2.78
N PRO A 509 -4.57 -14.92 -3.95
CA PRO A 509 -4.72 -13.83 -4.88
C PRO A 509 -5.56 -12.66 -4.34
N GLY A 510 -5.10 -11.42 -4.53
CA GLY A 510 -5.98 -10.22 -4.50
C GLY A 510 -6.27 -9.60 -3.14
N THR A 511 -5.36 -9.72 -2.18
CA THR A 511 -5.58 -9.15 -0.83
C THR A 511 -4.86 -7.82 -0.63
N GLY A 512 -3.85 -7.50 -1.46
CA GLY A 512 -3.01 -6.31 -1.29
C GLY A 512 -2.26 -6.26 0.05
N THR A 513 -2.26 -7.38 0.79
CA THR A 513 -1.70 -7.41 2.14
C THR A 513 -0.22 -7.72 2.11
N ARG A 514 0.57 -6.93 2.83
CA ARG A 514 1.96 -7.26 3.15
C ARG A 514 1.95 -8.10 4.42
N PRO A 515 2.87 -9.08 4.55
CA PRO A 515 2.97 -9.82 5.80
C PRO A 515 3.24 -8.85 6.96
N LEU A 516 2.33 -8.81 7.94
CA LEU A 516 2.45 -7.93 9.10
C LEU A 516 3.62 -8.38 9.97
N LEU A 517 4.51 -7.45 10.28
CA LEU A 517 5.60 -7.65 11.24
C LEU A 517 5.42 -6.65 12.40
N GLU A 518 5.11 -7.17 13.59
CA GLU A 518 5.08 -6.35 14.80
C GLU A 518 6.45 -6.36 15.48
N VAL A 519 6.94 -5.16 15.80
CA VAL A 519 8.16 -4.94 16.57
C VAL A 519 7.82 -4.24 17.89
N ARG A 520 7.87 -4.97 19.00
CA ARG A 520 7.73 -4.39 20.34
C ARG A 520 9.02 -3.64 20.71
N LEU A 521 8.85 -2.39 21.12
CA LEU A 521 9.94 -1.55 21.60
C LEU A 521 10.37 -1.94 23.02
N PRO A 522 11.68 -1.91 23.33
CA PRO A 522 12.17 -1.93 24.71
C PRO A 522 11.59 -0.77 25.54
N SER A 523 11.48 -0.96 26.86
CA SER A 523 10.94 0.05 27.78
C SER A 523 11.78 1.34 27.82
N SER A 524 13.10 1.24 27.62
CA SER A 524 14.03 2.36 27.47
C SER A 524 13.89 3.14 26.15
N CYS A 525 13.20 2.55 25.15
CA CYS A 525 13.16 3.06 23.79
C CYS A 525 11.85 3.83 23.51
N GLU A 526 11.94 5.15 23.39
CA GLU A 526 10.78 5.98 23.05
C GLU A 526 10.38 5.85 21.56
N ARG A 527 11.35 5.65 20.65
CA ARG A 527 11.12 5.52 19.22
C ARG A 527 12.15 4.61 18.58
N ALA A 528 11.70 3.74 17.69
CA ALA A 528 12.57 2.91 16.88
C ALA A 528 13.43 3.77 15.93
N PRO A 529 14.67 3.36 15.64
CA PRO A 529 15.48 4.00 14.61
C PRO A 529 14.80 3.89 13.22
N GLY A 530 14.81 4.99 12.46
CA GLY A 530 14.28 5.03 11.08
C GLY A 530 14.80 3.92 10.17
N HIS A 531 16.08 3.61 10.33
CA HIS A 531 16.77 2.63 9.50
C HIS A 531 16.34 1.18 9.79
N LEU A 532 15.94 0.88 11.03
CA LEU A 532 15.34 -0.42 11.36
C LEU A 532 14.01 -0.60 10.62
N PHE A 533 13.16 0.43 10.64
CA PHE A 533 11.92 0.43 9.86
C PHE A 533 12.22 0.30 8.36
N GLU A 534 13.11 1.12 7.83
CA GLU A 534 13.46 1.13 6.40
C GLU A 534 14.03 -0.20 5.91
N TRP A 535 14.78 -0.91 6.77
CA TRP A 535 15.31 -2.24 6.50
C TRP A 535 14.18 -3.28 6.43
N LEU A 536 13.35 -3.38 7.47
CA LEU A 536 12.24 -4.34 7.52
C LEU A 536 11.18 -4.05 6.44
N ASP A 537 10.96 -2.77 6.13
CA ASP A 537 10.11 -2.35 5.01
C ASP A 537 10.70 -2.79 3.66
N ALA A 538 12.03 -2.67 3.47
CA ALA A 538 12.74 -3.16 2.29
C ALA A 538 12.57 -4.67 2.10
N CYS A 539 12.58 -5.42 3.20
CA CYS A 539 12.33 -6.86 3.18
C CYS A 539 10.92 -7.19 2.71
N GLY A 540 9.99 -6.24 2.68
CA GLY A 540 8.64 -6.42 2.14
C GLY A 540 7.52 -6.46 3.19
N PHE A 541 7.84 -6.35 4.49
CA PHE A 541 6.86 -6.45 5.59
C PHE A 541 6.05 -5.18 5.81
N ALA A 542 4.78 -5.30 6.20
CA ALA A 542 4.07 -4.18 6.83
C ALA A 542 4.56 -4.07 8.28
N VAL A 543 5.44 -3.10 8.55
CA VAL A 543 6.07 -2.97 9.87
C VAL A 543 5.23 -2.05 10.75
N ILE A 544 4.85 -2.57 11.92
CA ILE A 544 4.30 -1.76 13.01
C ILE A 544 5.22 -1.83 14.22
N PHE A 545 5.20 -0.78 15.02
CA PHE A 545 5.84 -0.79 16.33
C PHE A 545 4.76 -0.72 17.40
N SER A 546 5.00 -1.38 18.53
CA SER A 546 4.09 -1.35 19.67
C SER A 546 4.84 -1.25 20.99
N ARG A 547 4.09 -1.00 22.06
CA ARG A 547 4.55 -1.17 23.45
C ARG A 547 3.76 -2.26 24.16
N ALA A 548 3.36 -3.27 23.40
CA ALA A 548 2.55 -4.38 23.90
C ALA A 548 3.13 -4.96 25.20
N ARG A 549 2.26 -5.20 26.18
CA ARG A 549 2.59 -5.90 27.44
C ARG A 549 1.81 -7.21 27.51
N GLY A 550 2.41 -8.23 28.13
CA GLY A 550 1.84 -9.57 28.13
C GLY A 550 2.05 -10.21 26.76
N THR A 551 1.11 -10.06 25.83
CA THR A 551 1.21 -10.63 24.48
C THR A 551 1.23 -9.54 23.40
N PHE A 552 1.68 -9.89 22.19
CA PHE A 552 1.75 -8.94 21.06
C PHE A 552 0.38 -8.33 20.74
N LEU A 553 0.35 -7.12 20.18
CA LEU A 553 -0.91 -6.49 19.82
C LEU A 553 -1.59 -7.23 18.66
N SER A 554 -0.82 -7.67 17.66
CA SER A 554 -1.28 -8.48 16.54
C SER A 554 -1.97 -9.77 17.00
N ASP A 555 -1.36 -10.47 17.96
CA ASP A 555 -1.93 -11.71 18.49
C ASP A 555 -3.25 -11.45 19.23
N ARG A 556 -3.37 -10.35 19.99
CA ARG A 556 -4.64 -9.97 20.64
C ARG A 556 -5.76 -9.70 19.64
N PHE A 557 -5.45 -9.09 18.51
CA PHE A 557 -6.43 -8.84 17.44
C PHE A 557 -6.90 -10.15 16.80
N LEU A 558 -5.99 -11.09 16.58
CA LEU A 558 -6.33 -12.42 16.11
C LEU A 558 -7.24 -13.13 17.12
N LEU A 559 -6.81 -13.23 18.38
CA LEU A 559 -7.55 -13.92 19.44
C LEU A 559 -8.93 -13.28 19.70
N ALA A 560 -9.02 -11.95 19.67
CA ALA A 560 -10.27 -11.21 19.81
C ALA A 560 -11.28 -11.46 18.67
N THR A 561 -10.79 -11.92 17.52
CA THR A 561 -11.62 -12.33 16.38
C THR A 561 -12.03 -13.81 16.48
N LEU A 562 -11.12 -14.66 16.93
CA LEU A 562 -11.38 -16.10 17.08
C LEU A 562 -12.31 -16.40 18.26
N ALA A 563 -12.20 -15.70 19.39
CA ALA A 563 -12.99 -15.99 20.59
C ALA A 563 -14.52 -15.90 20.37
N PRO A 564 -15.07 -14.83 19.76
CA PRO A 564 -16.50 -14.78 19.39
C PRO A 564 -16.89 -15.88 18.40
N SER A 565 -15.98 -16.25 17.50
CA SER A 565 -16.23 -17.30 16.52
C SER A 565 -16.42 -18.66 17.20
N LEU A 566 -15.59 -18.99 18.21
CA LEU A 566 -15.76 -20.19 19.04
C LEU A 566 -17.04 -20.13 19.85
N ALA A 567 -17.33 -18.98 20.47
CA ALA A 567 -18.56 -18.78 21.24
C ALA A 567 -19.80 -19.00 20.36
N GLY A 568 -19.74 -18.55 19.10
CA GLY A 568 -20.77 -18.79 18.10
C GLY A 568 -20.98 -20.26 17.79
N LEU A 569 -19.90 -21.04 17.61
CA LEU A 569 -20.01 -22.49 17.42
C LEU A 569 -20.68 -23.16 18.63
N ARG A 570 -20.30 -22.74 19.84
CA ARG A 570 -20.89 -23.25 21.09
C ARG A 570 -22.38 -22.93 21.20
N THR A 571 -22.83 -21.77 20.73
CA THR A 571 -24.23 -21.36 20.76
C THR A 571 -25.05 -21.85 19.56
N GLY A 572 -24.46 -22.66 18.68
CA GLY A 572 -25.15 -23.40 17.62
C GLY A 572 -24.92 -22.92 16.19
N LEU A 573 -24.01 -21.96 15.96
CA LEU A 573 -23.57 -21.66 14.60
C LEU A 573 -22.75 -22.83 14.03
N SER A 574 -22.90 -23.10 12.74
CA SER A 574 -22.02 -24.05 12.06
C SER A 574 -20.68 -23.39 11.70
N PRO A 575 -19.60 -24.16 11.47
CA PRO A 575 -18.36 -23.62 10.89
C PRO A 575 -18.60 -22.88 9.57
N ALA A 576 -19.57 -23.33 8.76
CA ALA A 576 -19.96 -22.66 7.52
C ALA A 576 -20.51 -21.25 7.77
N ASP A 577 -21.33 -21.06 8.80
CA ASP A 577 -21.90 -19.76 9.17
C ASP A 577 -20.82 -18.79 9.67
N VAL A 578 -19.87 -19.28 10.46
CA VAL A 578 -18.72 -18.48 10.92
C VAL A 578 -17.88 -18.01 9.73
N HIS A 579 -17.52 -18.92 8.82
CA HIS A 579 -16.77 -18.56 7.61
C HIS A 579 -17.55 -17.60 6.71
N ALA A 580 -18.87 -17.79 6.56
CA ALA A 580 -19.74 -16.89 5.82
C ALA A 580 -19.79 -15.50 6.46
N THR A 581 -19.82 -15.42 7.79
CA THR A 581 -19.80 -14.16 8.56
C THR A 581 -18.48 -13.42 8.35
N LEU A 582 -17.33 -14.08 8.50
CA LEU A 582 -16.02 -13.44 8.27
C LEU A 582 -15.87 -12.93 6.84
N ARG A 583 -16.37 -13.70 5.86
CA ARG A 583 -16.40 -13.25 4.47
C ARG A 583 -17.33 -12.05 4.26
N HIS A 584 -18.51 -12.05 4.90
CA HIS A 584 -19.49 -10.99 4.81
C HIS A 584 -18.96 -9.65 5.34
N ILE A 585 -18.25 -9.67 6.48
CA ILE A 585 -17.57 -8.48 7.02
C ILE A 585 -16.32 -8.09 6.23
N GLY A 586 -15.94 -8.93 5.24
CA GLY A 586 -14.86 -8.66 4.30
C GLY A 586 -13.47 -9.06 4.77
N MET A 587 -13.36 -9.92 5.79
CA MET A 587 -12.09 -10.50 6.25
C MET A 587 -11.63 -11.62 5.30
N VAL A 588 -11.00 -11.21 4.20
CA VAL A 588 -10.48 -12.09 3.14
C VAL A 588 -9.01 -11.73 2.88
N PRO A 589 -8.05 -12.60 3.23
CA PRO A 589 -8.23 -13.98 3.66
C PRO A 589 -8.73 -14.03 5.12
N SER A 590 -9.43 -15.11 5.46
CA SER A 590 -10.03 -15.26 6.79
C SER A 590 -8.94 -15.40 7.86
N PRO A 591 -9.06 -14.74 9.03
CA PRO A 591 -8.13 -14.92 10.15
C PRO A 591 -8.08 -16.37 10.67
N ILE A 592 -9.14 -17.16 10.47
CA ILE A 592 -9.15 -18.60 10.74
C ILE A 592 -8.11 -19.32 9.88
N LEU A 593 -7.98 -18.94 8.61
CA LEU A 593 -7.00 -19.54 7.71
C LEU A 593 -5.58 -19.24 8.18
N SER A 594 -5.30 -17.99 8.55
CA SER A 594 -4.01 -17.57 9.11
C SER A 594 -3.68 -18.33 10.40
N ALA A 595 -4.66 -18.50 11.28
CA ALA A 595 -4.51 -19.27 12.52
C ALA A 595 -4.26 -20.76 12.24
N ARG A 596 -5.08 -21.41 11.40
CA ARG A 596 -4.95 -22.83 11.02
C ARG A 596 -3.61 -23.13 10.36
N GLN A 597 -3.14 -22.22 9.52
CA GLN A 597 -1.84 -22.37 8.88
C GLN A 597 -0.71 -22.20 9.89
N SER A 598 -0.86 -21.47 10.98
CA SER A 598 0.26 -21.08 11.84
C SER A 598 0.34 -21.91 13.13
N PHE A 599 -0.78 -22.39 13.66
CA PHE A 599 -0.87 -22.98 15.00
C PHE A 599 -1.58 -24.32 15.02
N THR A 600 -1.25 -25.16 16.01
CA THR A 600 -2.11 -26.30 16.37
C THR A 600 -3.22 -25.81 17.31
N PRO A 601 -4.39 -26.47 17.34
CA PRO A 601 -5.46 -26.18 18.29
C PRO A 601 -4.96 -26.13 19.74
N GLU A 602 -4.16 -27.11 20.15
CA GLU A 602 -3.65 -27.24 21.52
C GLU A 602 -2.71 -26.08 21.88
N ALA A 603 -1.92 -25.58 20.92
CA ALA A 603 -1.03 -24.46 21.15
C ALA A 603 -1.77 -23.12 21.28
N LEU A 604 -3.01 -23.04 20.79
CA LEU A 604 -3.82 -21.82 20.83
C LEU A 604 -4.76 -21.75 22.03
N GLU A 605 -5.04 -22.88 22.67
CA GLU A 605 -6.00 -23.00 23.76
C GLU A 605 -5.69 -22.03 24.90
N ASP A 606 -4.50 -22.14 25.50
CA ASP A 606 -4.07 -21.29 26.62
C ASP A 606 -4.10 -19.79 26.29
N ALA A 607 -3.74 -19.44 25.05
CA ALA A 607 -3.72 -18.06 24.59
C ALA A 607 -5.14 -17.51 24.38
N LEU A 608 -6.08 -18.36 23.96
CA LEU A 608 -7.45 -17.98 23.64
C LEU A 608 -8.36 -17.94 24.87
N THR A 609 -8.16 -18.83 25.84
CA THR A 609 -9.02 -18.93 27.04
C THR A 609 -9.30 -17.57 27.71
N PRO A 610 -8.33 -16.65 27.89
CA PRO A 610 -8.58 -15.35 28.51
C PRO A 610 -9.49 -14.41 27.69
N PHE A 611 -9.71 -14.69 26.41
CA PHE A 611 -10.56 -13.91 25.50
C PHE A 611 -11.97 -14.46 25.40
N LEU A 612 -12.23 -15.66 25.93
CA LEU A 612 -13.55 -16.25 25.93
C LEU A 612 -14.48 -15.51 26.92
N PRO A 613 -15.78 -15.41 26.62
CA PRO A 613 -16.76 -14.81 27.53
C PRO A 613 -16.77 -15.50 28.89
N GLU A 614 -17.13 -14.78 29.96
CA GLU A 614 -17.22 -15.37 31.31
C GLU A 614 -18.28 -16.47 31.39
N THR A 615 -19.24 -16.48 30.46
CA THR A 615 -20.27 -17.51 30.30
C THR A 615 -19.80 -18.75 29.53
N TRP A 616 -18.51 -18.83 29.18
CA TRP A 616 -17.95 -19.98 28.49
C TRP A 616 -17.96 -21.21 29.39
N GLU A 617 -18.57 -22.28 28.91
CA GLU A 617 -18.55 -23.61 29.52
C GLU A 617 -18.31 -24.63 28.41
N GLY A 618 -17.33 -25.51 28.60
CA GLY A 618 -17.03 -26.59 27.66
C GLY A 618 -15.56 -26.67 27.23
N PRO A 619 -15.18 -27.77 26.54
CA PRO A 619 -13.81 -28.03 26.11
C PRO A 619 -13.40 -27.10 24.95
N VAL A 620 -12.43 -26.22 25.17
CA VAL A 620 -11.98 -25.24 24.18
C VAL A 620 -11.33 -25.93 22.97
N ASP A 621 -10.52 -26.95 23.23
CA ASP A 621 -9.82 -27.74 22.22
C ASP A 621 -10.75 -28.37 21.16
N GLN A 622 -11.92 -28.84 21.57
CA GLN A 622 -12.93 -29.40 20.65
C GLN A 622 -13.42 -28.34 19.66
N TYR A 623 -13.88 -27.19 20.16
CA TYR A 623 -14.38 -26.11 19.29
C TYR A 623 -13.28 -25.47 18.45
N LEU A 624 -12.03 -25.44 18.95
CA LEU A 624 -10.87 -25.04 18.15
C LEU A 624 -10.63 -26.00 16.99
N ARG A 625 -10.72 -27.32 17.21
CA ARG A 625 -10.59 -28.30 16.12
C ARG A 625 -11.70 -28.15 15.09
N ASP A 626 -12.93 -27.87 15.52
CA ASP A 626 -14.05 -27.64 14.61
C ASP A 626 -13.86 -26.34 13.80
N LEU A 627 -13.37 -25.27 14.43
CA LEU A 627 -13.12 -23.98 13.75
C LEU A 627 -11.93 -24.04 12.79
N LEU A 628 -10.83 -24.65 13.24
CA LEU A 628 -9.57 -24.73 12.49
C LEU A 628 -9.54 -25.97 11.56
N GLY A 629 -10.64 -26.71 11.46
CA GLY A 629 -10.76 -27.90 10.63
C GLY A 629 -10.72 -27.60 9.13
N ASP A 630 -11.17 -28.59 8.35
CA ASP A 630 -11.30 -28.42 6.91
C ASP A 630 -12.32 -27.35 6.54
N ARG A 631 -12.08 -26.70 5.40
CA ARG A 631 -12.97 -25.65 4.94
C ARG A 631 -14.36 -26.25 4.67
N PRO A 632 -15.46 -25.63 5.13
CA PRO A 632 -16.80 -26.14 4.90
C PRO A 632 -17.08 -26.33 3.40
N SER A 633 -17.66 -27.48 3.05
CA SER A 633 -18.03 -27.82 1.67
C SER A 633 -19.34 -27.16 1.23
N ALA A 634 -20.23 -26.85 2.18
CA ALA A 634 -21.49 -26.15 1.95
C ALA A 634 -21.39 -24.66 2.30
N PRO A 635 -22.12 -23.77 1.60
CA PRO A 635 -22.21 -22.36 1.97
C PRO A 635 -22.98 -22.20 3.29
N GLY A 636 -22.49 -21.33 4.17
CA GLY A 636 -23.19 -20.92 5.39
C GLY A 636 -23.94 -19.61 5.22
N THR A 637 -24.64 -19.20 6.29
CA THR A 637 -25.37 -17.93 6.37
C THR A 637 -24.65 -16.98 7.32
N PRO A 638 -24.35 -15.72 6.91
CA PRO A 638 -23.76 -14.73 7.81
C PRO A 638 -24.64 -14.46 9.04
N SER A 639 -24.01 -14.28 10.20
CA SER A 639 -24.64 -14.04 11.49
C SER A 639 -24.38 -12.60 11.96
N GLU A 640 -25.42 -11.76 12.02
CA GLU A 640 -25.32 -10.39 12.54
C GLU A 640 -24.83 -10.32 14.00
N PRO A 641 -25.29 -11.18 14.93
CA PRO A 641 -24.77 -11.17 16.30
C PRO A 641 -23.27 -11.47 16.39
N LEU A 642 -22.76 -12.37 15.54
CA LEU A 642 -21.33 -12.69 15.49
C LEU A 642 -20.51 -11.55 14.89
N ASP A 643 -20.99 -10.92 13.82
CA ASP A 643 -20.40 -9.70 13.25
C ASP A 643 -20.24 -8.62 14.32
N ALA A 644 -21.33 -8.31 15.03
CA ALA A 644 -21.34 -7.34 16.12
C ALA A 644 -20.34 -7.72 17.23
N ALA A 645 -20.32 -8.99 17.66
CA ALA A 645 -19.40 -9.47 18.69
C ALA A 645 -17.93 -9.31 18.31
N ILE A 646 -17.56 -9.63 17.06
CA ILE A 646 -16.18 -9.47 16.55
C ILE A 646 -15.76 -8.00 16.59
N HIS A 647 -16.58 -7.09 16.06
CA HIS A 647 -16.26 -5.66 16.03
C HIS A 647 -16.20 -5.04 17.42
N LEU A 648 -17.10 -5.41 18.34
CA LEU A 648 -17.09 -4.95 19.72
C LEU A 648 -15.88 -5.45 20.51
N ASN A 649 -15.46 -6.70 20.29
CA ASN A 649 -14.22 -7.23 20.86
C ASN A 649 -12.99 -6.48 20.34
N LEU A 650 -12.89 -6.25 19.03
CA LEU A 650 -11.80 -5.48 18.44
C LEU A 650 -11.75 -4.05 19.00
N LEU A 651 -12.92 -3.39 19.16
CA LEU A 651 -13.00 -2.10 19.83
C LEU A 651 -12.44 -2.17 21.25
N ALA A 652 -12.83 -3.16 22.04
CA ALA A 652 -12.36 -3.31 23.42
C ALA A 652 -10.84 -3.49 23.49
N ILE A 653 -10.23 -4.24 22.57
CA ILE A 653 -8.77 -4.37 22.47
C ILE A 653 -8.12 -3.03 22.15
N ILE A 654 -8.67 -2.28 21.18
CA ILE A 654 -8.15 -0.95 20.82
C ILE A 654 -8.20 -0.01 22.02
N LEU A 655 -9.35 0.07 22.71
CA LEU A 655 -9.52 0.97 23.85
C LEU A 655 -8.60 0.58 25.02
N SER A 656 -8.55 -0.70 25.36
CA SER A 656 -7.70 -1.20 26.46
C SER A 656 -6.22 -1.05 26.17
N ALA A 657 -5.78 -1.23 24.91
CA ALA A 657 -4.38 -1.02 24.53
C ALA A 657 -4.00 0.46 24.56
N ARG A 658 -4.92 1.36 24.22
CA ARG A 658 -4.70 2.82 24.32
C ARG A 658 -4.64 3.29 25.76
N GLU A 659 -5.54 2.83 26.62
CA GLU A 659 -5.53 3.13 28.05
C GLU A 659 -4.21 2.72 28.71
N ARG A 660 -3.66 1.56 28.32
CA ARG A 660 -2.37 1.06 28.81
C ARG A 660 -1.14 1.70 28.15
N GLY A 661 -1.33 2.62 27.19
CA GLY A 661 -0.24 3.25 26.44
C GLY A 661 0.52 2.31 25.51
N GLU A 662 -0.05 1.15 25.18
CA GLU A 662 0.55 0.12 24.33
C GLU A 662 0.33 0.41 22.83
N LEU A 663 -0.78 1.09 22.52
CA LEU A 663 -1.20 1.54 21.20
C LEU A 663 -1.16 3.07 21.15
N ALA A 664 -0.12 3.64 20.53
CA ALA A 664 0.06 5.09 20.54
C ALA A 664 -0.86 5.84 19.57
N HIS A 665 -1.31 5.19 18.49
CA HIS A 665 -2.22 5.81 17.53
C HIS A 665 -3.19 4.76 16.96
N PRO A 666 -4.48 5.08 16.73
CA PRO A 666 -5.46 4.15 16.18
C PRO A 666 -5.08 3.56 14.81
N THR A 667 -4.32 4.29 14.00
CA THR A 667 -3.89 3.80 12.68
C THR A 667 -3.05 2.54 12.74
N VAL A 668 -2.36 2.27 13.86
CA VAL A 668 -1.63 1.00 14.04
C VAL A 668 -2.61 -0.17 14.14
N ALA A 669 -3.75 0.00 14.82
CA ALA A 669 -4.82 -1.01 14.86
C ALA A 669 -5.41 -1.26 13.46
N ASP A 670 -5.52 -0.21 12.64
CA ASP A 670 -6.03 -0.35 11.28
C ASP A 670 -5.07 -1.12 10.37
N VAL A 671 -3.75 -0.90 10.53
CA VAL A 671 -2.73 -1.70 9.83
C VAL A 671 -2.78 -3.16 10.29
N ILE A 672 -2.95 -3.43 11.59
CA ILE A 672 -3.13 -4.81 12.08
C ILE A 672 -4.38 -5.43 11.45
N ALA A 673 -5.53 -4.74 11.51
CA ALA A 673 -6.77 -5.26 10.95
C ALA A 673 -6.64 -5.58 9.46
N ARG A 674 -6.06 -4.67 8.66
CA ARG A 674 -5.84 -4.88 7.23
C ARG A 674 -4.90 -6.05 6.95
N GLU A 675 -3.70 -6.00 7.50
CA GLU A 675 -2.57 -6.83 7.07
C GLU A 675 -2.57 -8.20 7.77
N LEU A 676 -3.27 -8.35 8.91
CA LEU A 676 -3.38 -9.62 9.65
C LEU A 676 -4.75 -10.29 9.51
N LEU A 677 -5.82 -9.52 9.70
CA LEU A 677 -7.19 -10.05 9.73
C LEU A 677 -7.85 -10.06 8.35
N GLY A 678 -7.18 -9.51 7.33
CA GLY A 678 -7.72 -9.39 5.98
C GLY A 678 -8.88 -8.39 5.91
N TYR A 679 -8.95 -7.40 6.80
CA TYR A 679 -10.05 -6.42 6.84
C TYR A 679 -10.23 -5.75 5.46
N PRO A 680 -11.47 -5.48 4.99
CA PRO A 680 -11.81 -5.26 3.58
C PRO A 680 -11.19 -4.02 2.95
N VAL A 681 -10.37 -4.17 1.89
CA VAL A 681 -9.67 -3.07 1.16
C VAL A 681 -10.62 -1.95 0.72
N GLY A 682 -11.86 -2.29 0.36
CA GLY A 682 -12.90 -1.34 -0.02
C GLY A 682 -13.54 -0.56 1.13
N ARG A 683 -13.12 -0.78 2.38
CA ARG A 683 -13.40 0.10 3.52
C ARG A 683 -12.13 0.81 3.91
N THR A 684 -12.22 2.08 4.32
CA THR A 684 -11.02 2.85 4.63
C THR A 684 -10.28 2.26 5.81
N SER A 685 -10.93 1.96 6.92
CA SER A 685 -10.27 1.31 8.06
C SER A 685 -11.26 0.71 9.07
N LEU A 686 -10.75 -0.06 10.03
CA LEU A 686 -11.54 -0.56 11.15
C LEU A 686 -11.98 0.60 12.06
N CYS A 687 -11.06 1.48 12.46
CA CYS A 687 -11.34 2.59 13.36
C CYS A 687 -12.33 3.61 12.76
N GLU A 688 -12.31 3.83 11.44
CA GLU A 688 -13.33 4.66 10.79
C GLU A 688 -14.69 3.95 10.73
N HIS A 689 -14.70 2.62 10.57
CA HIS A 689 -15.94 1.85 10.60
C HIS A 689 -16.61 1.93 11.97
N LEU A 690 -15.86 1.84 13.08
CA LEU A 690 -16.37 1.84 14.45
C LEU A 690 -16.88 3.23 14.93
N THR A 691 -17.85 3.79 14.23
CA THR A 691 -18.54 5.04 14.59
C THR A 691 -19.53 4.81 15.74
N PRO A 692 -19.83 5.82 16.58
CA PRO A 692 -20.83 5.68 17.65
C PRO A 692 -22.20 5.19 17.17
N ALA A 693 -22.62 5.58 15.96
CA ALA A 693 -23.87 5.15 15.37
C ALA A 693 -23.87 3.64 15.04
N GLN A 694 -22.81 3.15 14.39
CA GLN A 694 -22.69 1.73 14.05
C GLN A 694 -22.51 0.87 15.30
N LEU A 695 -21.71 1.33 16.26
CA LEU A 695 -21.53 0.65 17.54
C LEU A 695 -22.82 0.53 18.34
N LYS A 696 -23.69 1.55 18.29
CA LYS A 696 -25.02 1.47 18.91
C LYS A 696 -25.86 0.35 18.29
N THR A 697 -25.88 0.25 16.97
CA THR A 697 -26.58 -0.84 16.26
C THR A 697 -25.98 -2.21 16.62
N MET A 698 -24.65 -2.33 16.64
CA MET A 698 -23.97 -3.56 17.05
C MET A 698 -24.33 -3.97 18.50
N LEU A 699 -24.39 -3.01 19.42
CA LEU A 699 -24.80 -3.26 20.82
C LEU A 699 -26.26 -3.71 20.95
N GLU A 700 -27.14 -3.31 20.03
CA GLU A 700 -28.54 -3.77 19.98
C GLU A 700 -28.66 -5.19 19.38
N GLN A 701 -27.72 -5.58 18.50
CA GLN A 701 -27.71 -6.88 17.80
C GLN A 701 -26.91 -7.98 18.49
N VAL A 702 -25.92 -7.63 19.32
CA VAL A 702 -24.97 -8.59 19.88
C VAL A 702 -25.64 -9.55 20.87
N ASP A 703 -25.32 -10.84 20.76
CA ASP A 703 -25.66 -11.83 21.78
C ASP A 703 -24.63 -11.76 22.92
N PRO A 704 -25.04 -11.48 24.18
CA PRO A 704 -24.15 -11.46 25.33
C PRO A 704 -23.34 -12.75 25.55
N LEU A 705 -23.76 -13.89 25.00
CA LEU A 705 -23.01 -15.15 25.08
C LEU A 705 -21.76 -15.19 24.20
N LEU A 706 -21.60 -14.21 23.29
CA LEU A 706 -20.49 -14.15 22.33
C LEU A 706 -19.34 -13.23 22.76
N LEU A 707 -19.52 -12.43 23.82
CA LEU A 707 -18.51 -11.49 24.30
C LEU A 707 -18.50 -11.33 25.81
N SER A 708 -17.37 -10.87 26.35
CA SER A 708 -17.26 -10.53 27.77
C SER A 708 -18.17 -9.35 28.13
N ALA A 709 -18.79 -9.42 29.31
CA ALA A 709 -19.59 -8.31 29.85
C ALA A 709 -18.77 -7.01 29.96
N SER A 710 -17.47 -7.12 30.24
CA SER A 710 -16.58 -5.96 30.33
C SER A 710 -16.41 -5.24 28.98
N HIS A 711 -16.42 -5.97 27.87
CA HIS A 711 -16.30 -5.40 26.52
C HIS A 711 -17.56 -4.66 26.10
N ILE A 712 -18.75 -5.15 26.49
CA ILE A 712 -20.03 -4.45 26.29
C ILE A 712 -19.99 -3.09 26.99
N VAL A 713 -19.57 -3.07 28.27
CA VAL A 713 -19.50 -1.84 29.07
C VAL A 713 -18.52 -0.83 28.45
N LEU A 714 -17.35 -1.28 28.00
CA LEU A 714 -16.38 -0.41 27.30
C LEU A 714 -16.97 0.20 26.02
N ALA A 715 -17.68 -0.60 25.23
CA ALA A 715 -18.31 -0.13 24.00
C ALA A 715 -19.44 0.88 24.28
N GLN A 716 -20.29 0.62 25.28
CA GLN A 716 -21.33 1.55 25.71
C GLN A 716 -20.73 2.88 26.16
N ALA A 717 -19.69 2.85 26.99
CA ALA A 717 -19.00 4.06 27.45
C ALA A 717 -18.38 4.85 26.28
N PHE A 718 -17.86 4.17 25.25
CA PHE A 718 -17.34 4.82 24.06
C PHE A 718 -18.44 5.52 23.25
N VAL A 719 -19.60 4.84 23.06
CA VAL A 719 -20.77 5.40 22.37
C VAL A 719 -21.32 6.62 23.10
N GLU A 720 -21.44 6.55 24.44
CA GLU A 720 -21.93 7.66 25.27
C GLU A 720 -21.08 8.92 25.17
N GLN A 721 -19.77 8.76 25.00
CA GLN A 721 -18.85 9.89 24.80
C GLN A 721 -18.97 10.53 23.40
N ALA A 722 -19.70 9.89 22.47
CA ALA A 722 -19.89 10.31 21.09
C ALA A 722 -18.58 10.63 20.34
N ARG A 723 -17.52 9.86 20.61
CA ARG A 723 -16.19 10.08 20.03
C ARG A 723 -15.99 9.25 18.77
N ALA A 724 -15.37 9.86 17.75
CA ALA A 724 -14.77 9.14 16.64
C ALA A 724 -13.26 8.96 16.89
N PHE A 725 -12.66 7.94 16.28
CA PHE A 725 -11.20 7.77 16.31
C PHE A 725 -10.48 8.86 15.53
N TYR A 726 -11.07 9.28 14.42
CA TYR A 726 -10.57 10.31 13.52
C TYR A 726 -11.57 11.48 13.53
N VAL A 727 -11.05 12.69 13.69
CA VAL A 727 -11.84 13.94 13.73
C VAL A 727 -11.40 14.84 12.58
#